data_AF-A0A524JTW4-F1
#
_entry.id   AF-A0A524JTW4-F1
#
_cell.length_a   1.000
_cell.length_b   1.000
_cell.length_c   1.000
_cell.angle_alpha   90.00
_cell.angle_beta   90.00
_cell.angle_gamma   90.00
#
_symmetry.space_group_name_H-M   'P 1'
#
loop_
_entity.id
_entity.type
_entity.pdbx_description
1 polymer ?
#
loop_
_entity_poly.entity_id
_entity_poly.type
_entity_poly.pdbx_seq_one_letter_code
_entity_poly.pdbx_strand_id
1 'polypeptide(L)'
;MKKLTIFLTMFISVFFLQAETIANVTACKNLTLTIDRGAMDGVVSGLKGIVKAVYKEPSGEYTINIGIFTVRKVYERTAEVVIEIGKGLNPADARYVVFDPDLVPSESKSETALPAKVVESADWHLEQGDKAANEGKFKSAQEHYQKALAREPKNLVAQEKCSEIKKKITGADRKVKFNEYLKKADANYEKNNVKYAFLYLIEALRMFPEGSSEVKSRLTVMVQEYPQEIEVLLTEKAKEMKDVREQIDNMLDNRSAGKPAVVKTSAQEVKGKADKIYQNEKGFWEAVFLNNITMIYIPEGEFTIGSPAREGDADEHPAHKVFLSGYWIGKTEITFSQFDAFCQETGLEKPEDEGWGRGERPVIYVSWKEANNFCAWLEKKTGFAFRLPTEAEWEKAARDRFPWGNTAPANHLANFNKYLMKTNTVGSYPKGASPYGVLDMAGNVWEWLADWYDADYFENSQDNDPQGPESGSERAVRGGSWAHSAEFIRSANRSQENPNSKLNILGFRIGLSCNRQQLDAMLEKTAGAEPTPIKTNAQETEYSEPFLKKIAGKAEKIYQNEQSFWEATFLKNITMIYVPEGEFTIGSPSQQGDDDEHPAHKVFVAGFWIGRTEVTFEQYDLFCTETGRENSEDEGWGREKRPAIYVSWNDARDYCAWLTKKTGLKFRLPSEAEWEKAARDYYPWGNTLPAAALANFNKNSMTTSPVGSYPKGASPYGIQDMAGNVWEWIGDWYDSGFYRNSPFKNPQGPKSGSARVVRGGSWANDSEFIRSANRSQEDPASRLNILGFRLALDSN
;
A
#
# COMPACT_ATOMS: atom_id res chain seq x y z
N MET A 1 36.12 43.22 17.59
CA MET A 1 35.84 41.77 17.74
C MET A 1 34.39 41.58 17.28
N LYS A 2 34.11 41.07 16.06
CA LYS A 2 34.15 39.68 15.53
C LYS A 2 32.83 38.91 15.80
N LYS A 3 32.13 38.52 14.70
CA LYS A 3 30.92 37.64 14.61
C LYS A 3 29.60 38.30 15.09
N LEU A 4 28.37 38.02 14.60
CA LEU A 4 27.73 37.27 13.47
C LEU A 4 26.20 37.69 13.53
N THR A 5 25.24 37.55 12.59
CA THR A 5 25.06 37.35 11.12
C THR A 5 23.54 37.39 10.79
N ILE A 6 23.15 37.59 9.51
CA ILE A 6 21.84 37.14 8.90
C ILE A 6 20.58 37.91 9.42
N PHE A 7 19.55 38.34 8.65
CA PHE A 7 19.21 38.45 7.20
C PHE A 7 18.26 39.69 7.05
N LEU A 8 17.47 40.02 6.01
CA LEU A 8 17.02 39.40 4.74
C LEU A 8 16.83 40.49 3.63
N THR A 9 16.16 40.15 2.52
CA THR A 9 15.71 41.00 1.39
C THR A 9 14.28 41.55 1.60
N MET A 10 13.64 42.38 0.74
CA MET A 10 13.82 42.76 -0.70
C MET A 10 13.27 44.21 -0.92
N PHE A 11 12.96 44.81 -2.08
CA PHE A 11 12.85 44.45 -3.51
C PHE A 11 13.07 45.72 -4.39
N ILE A 12 13.09 45.58 -5.72
CA ILE A 12 13.07 46.62 -6.80
C ILE A 12 14.38 47.40 -7.03
N SER A 13 15.09 46.99 -8.09
CA SER A 13 15.97 47.84 -8.93
C SER A 13 16.05 47.23 -10.33
N VAL A 14 16.08 48.05 -11.39
CA VAL A 14 16.37 47.62 -12.77
C VAL A 14 17.86 47.85 -13.04
N PHE A 15 18.53 46.90 -13.71
CA PHE A 15 19.95 47.01 -14.07
C PHE A 15 20.19 47.01 -15.59
N PHE A 16 21.11 47.87 -16.02
CA PHE A 16 21.77 47.77 -17.33
C PHE A 16 22.75 46.58 -17.31
N LEU A 17 22.92 45.87 -18.43
CA LEU A 17 24.12 45.07 -18.65
C LEU A 17 25.24 45.93 -19.25
N GLN A 18 26.46 45.77 -18.74
CA GLN A 18 27.67 46.20 -19.43
C GLN A 18 28.11 45.10 -20.42
N ALA A 19 28.87 45.48 -21.46
CA ALA A 19 29.40 44.54 -22.44
C ALA A 19 30.62 43.79 -21.91
N GLU A 20 30.38 42.74 -21.11
CA GLU A 20 31.41 41.82 -20.64
C GLU A 20 31.91 40.89 -21.76
N THR A 21 33.10 40.30 -21.59
CA THR A 21 33.76 39.46 -22.61
C THR A 21 33.03 38.13 -22.80
N ILE A 22 32.55 37.85 -24.02
CA ILE A 22 31.64 36.72 -24.30
C ILE A 22 32.38 35.45 -24.77
N ALA A 23 33.54 35.56 -25.43
CA ALA A 23 34.31 34.37 -25.82
C ALA A 23 35.82 34.63 -26.03
N ASN A 24 36.63 33.65 -25.65
CA ASN A 24 38.08 33.61 -25.90
C ASN A 24 38.39 32.98 -27.26
N VAL A 25 39.44 33.48 -27.94
CA VAL A 25 39.97 32.92 -29.19
C VAL A 25 40.94 31.79 -28.87
N THR A 26 40.62 30.56 -29.29
CA THR A 26 41.46 29.37 -29.02
C THR A 26 42.36 28.98 -30.17
N ALA A 27 42.04 29.39 -31.41
CA ALA A 27 42.91 29.22 -32.57
C ALA A 27 42.65 30.29 -33.64
N CYS A 28 43.68 30.64 -34.41
CA CYS A 28 43.61 31.48 -35.60
C CYS A 28 44.31 30.81 -36.78
N LYS A 29 43.62 30.60 -37.90
CA LYS A 29 44.20 30.05 -39.14
C LYS A 29 43.46 30.59 -40.37
N ASN A 30 44.18 31.12 -41.35
CA ASN A 30 43.63 31.62 -42.62
C ASN A 30 42.40 32.54 -42.45
N LEU A 31 42.52 33.60 -41.63
CA LEU A 31 41.43 34.54 -41.30
C LEU A 31 40.15 33.88 -40.73
N THR A 32 40.28 32.66 -40.21
CA THR A 32 39.24 31.94 -39.49
C THR A 32 39.68 31.79 -38.03
N LEU A 33 38.82 32.16 -37.09
CA LEU A 33 39.04 31.93 -35.66
C LEU A 33 38.15 30.81 -35.14
N THR A 34 38.67 30.02 -34.21
CA THR A 34 37.87 29.18 -33.33
C THR A 34 37.71 29.91 -32.00
N ILE A 35 36.47 29.99 -31.50
CA ILE A 35 36.15 30.57 -30.19
C ILE A 35 35.48 29.54 -29.28
N ASP A 36 35.75 29.61 -27.99
CA ASP A 36 35.21 28.73 -26.95
C ASP A 36 34.00 29.37 -26.25
N ARG A 37 32.95 28.59 -25.98
CA ARG A 37 31.64 29.07 -25.49
C ARG A 37 31.62 29.28 -23.97
N GLY A 38 32.43 30.23 -23.52
CA GLY A 38 32.39 30.78 -22.16
C GLY A 38 31.18 31.70 -21.94
N ALA A 39 29.98 31.11 -21.81
CA ALA A 39 28.66 31.73 -21.61
C ALA A 39 27.90 32.18 -22.89
N MET A 40 26.61 32.48 -22.67
CA MET A 40 25.54 32.91 -23.59
C MET A 40 25.01 31.88 -24.62
N ASP A 41 23.72 31.57 -24.46
CA ASP A 41 22.85 31.08 -25.55
C ASP A 41 22.65 32.16 -26.63
N GLY A 42 22.24 31.74 -27.83
CA GLY A 42 21.84 32.65 -28.91
C GLY A 42 22.87 32.89 -30.02
N VAL A 43 24.11 32.40 -29.89
CA VAL A 43 25.11 32.48 -30.97
C VAL A 43 24.72 31.56 -32.14
N VAL A 44 24.39 32.16 -33.29
CA VAL A 44 23.95 31.51 -34.54
C VAL A 44 24.86 31.86 -35.73
N SER A 45 24.80 31.07 -36.81
CA SER A 45 25.45 31.41 -38.08
C SER A 45 24.89 32.72 -38.66
N GLY A 46 25.75 33.54 -39.27
CA GLY A 46 25.44 34.88 -39.78
C GLY A 46 25.58 36.01 -38.74
N LEU A 47 25.64 35.71 -37.44
CA LEU A 47 25.80 36.72 -36.39
C LEU A 47 27.17 37.40 -36.47
N LYS A 48 27.22 38.72 -36.21
CA LYS A 48 28.45 39.53 -36.28
C LYS A 48 28.91 40.05 -34.91
N GLY A 49 30.15 40.50 -34.86
CA GLY A 49 30.74 41.14 -33.68
C GLY A 49 32.15 41.66 -33.93
N ILE A 50 32.79 42.17 -32.89
CA ILE A 50 34.10 42.82 -32.92
C ILE A 50 35.19 41.87 -32.41
N VAL A 51 36.31 41.80 -33.14
CA VAL A 51 37.53 41.08 -32.75
C VAL A 51 38.46 42.05 -32.02
N LYS A 52 38.95 41.65 -30.84
CA LYS A 52 39.86 42.48 -30.02
C LYS A 52 41.22 41.81 -29.82
N ALA A 53 42.26 42.65 -29.88
CA ALA A 53 43.64 42.30 -29.55
C ALA A 53 44.04 43.00 -28.25
N VAL A 54 44.93 42.35 -27.49
CA VAL A 54 45.36 42.80 -26.17
C VAL A 54 46.88 42.92 -26.17
N TYR A 55 47.37 44.09 -25.78
CA TYR A 55 48.79 44.43 -25.73
C TYR A 55 49.19 44.75 -24.29
N LYS A 56 50.34 44.25 -23.87
CA LYS A 56 50.93 44.51 -22.55
C LYS A 56 52.14 45.40 -22.70
N GLU A 57 52.09 46.57 -22.10
CA GLU A 57 53.22 47.46 -21.89
C GLU A 57 53.58 47.51 -20.40
N PRO A 58 54.77 48.02 -20.02
CA PRO A 58 55.13 48.20 -18.61
C PRO A 58 54.19 49.14 -17.83
N SER A 59 53.39 49.94 -18.55
CA SER A 59 52.37 50.85 -18.03
C SER A 59 51.03 50.18 -17.73
N GLY A 60 50.75 49.00 -18.31
CA GLY A 60 49.48 48.29 -18.16
C GLY A 60 49.11 47.40 -19.36
N GLU A 61 47.95 46.77 -19.24
CA GLU A 61 47.34 45.94 -20.29
C GLU A 61 46.19 46.71 -20.93
N TYR A 62 46.25 46.93 -22.24
CA TYR A 62 45.22 47.65 -23.00
C TYR A 62 44.72 46.85 -24.19
N THR A 63 43.48 47.13 -24.61
CA THR A 63 42.77 46.39 -25.66
C THR A 63 42.41 47.32 -26.81
N ILE A 64 42.61 46.87 -28.04
CA ILE A 64 42.15 47.58 -29.26
C ILE A 64 41.26 46.67 -30.13
N ASN A 65 40.31 47.28 -30.83
CA ASN A 65 39.49 46.59 -31.84
C ASN A 65 40.32 46.45 -33.12
N ILE A 66 40.46 45.21 -33.64
CA ILE A 66 41.30 44.94 -34.82
C ILE A 66 40.52 44.51 -36.07
N GLY A 67 39.24 44.15 -35.93
CA GLY A 67 38.40 43.73 -37.04
C GLY A 67 36.97 43.39 -36.62
N ILE A 68 36.16 43.01 -37.61
CA ILE A 68 34.81 42.47 -37.43
C ILE A 68 34.84 40.98 -37.78
N PHE A 69 34.07 40.15 -37.07
CA PHE A 69 33.87 38.75 -37.41
C PHE A 69 32.42 38.47 -37.80
N THR A 70 32.23 37.40 -38.58
CA THR A 70 30.91 36.81 -38.85
C THR A 70 30.97 35.32 -38.50
N VAL A 71 30.01 34.83 -37.71
CA VAL A 71 29.89 33.41 -37.37
C VAL A 71 29.55 32.63 -38.63
N ARG A 72 30.47 31.76 -39.06
CA ARG A 72 30.26 30.90 -40.23
C ARG A 72 29.49 29.65 -39.84
N LYS A 73 29.94 28.96 -38.80
CA LYS A 73 29.37 27.69 -38.34
C LYS A 73 29.49 27.53 -36.83
N VAL A 74 28.47 26.94 -36.24
CA VAL A 74 28.36 26.66 -34.81
C VAL A 74 28.50 25.15 -34.59
N TYR A 75 29.28 24.79 -33.59
CA TYR A 75 29.43 23.44 -33.05
C TYR A 75 28.98 23.48 -31.57
N GLU A 76 28.90 22.33 -30.89
CA GLU A 76 28.28 22.28 -29.55
C GLU A 76 28.88 23.27 -28.54
N ARG A 77 30.22 23.26 -28.40
CA ARG A 77 30.96 24.14 -27.47
C ARG A 77 31.87 25.17 -28.13
N THR A 78 31.96 25.20 -29.47
CA THR A 78 32.82 26.15 -30.19
C THR A 78 32.11 26.74 -31.40
N ALA A 79 32.59 27.89 -31.89
CA ALA A 79 32.16 28.45 -33.16
C ALA A 79 33.36 28.76 -34.06
N GLU A 80 33.14 28.57 -35.36
CA GLU A 80 34.06 28.92 -36.46
C GLU A 80 33.58 30.25 -37.05
N VAL A 81 34.42 31.28 -36.98
CA VAL A 81 34.10 32.63 -37.44
C VAL A 81 35.12 33.10 -38.48
N VAL A 82 34.66 33.82 -39.51
CA VAL A 82 35.52 34.45 -40.52
C VAL A 82 35.69 35.92 -40.16
N ILE A 83 36.91 36.46 -40.29
CA ILE A 83 37.25 37.82 -39.82
C ILE A 83 37.71 38.75 -40.94
N GLU A 84 37.25 39.99 -40.89
CA GLU A 84 37.66 41.12 -41.72
C GLU A 84 38.48 42.08 -40.85
N ILE A 85 39.78 42.18 -41.13
CA ILE A 85 40.77 42.88 -40.30
C ILE A 85 41.09 44.27 -40.85
N GLY A 86 41.29 45.24 -39.95
CA GLY A 86 41.67 46.60 -40.28
C GLY A 86 43.00 46.67 -41.04
N LYS A 87 43.07 47.55 -42.05
CA LYS A 87 44.20 47.62 -42.99
C LYS A 87 45.51 47.98 -42.26
N GLY A 88 46.42 47.00 -42.15
CA GLY A 88 47.71 47.13 -41.46
C GLY A 88 47.81 46.42 -40.10
N LEU A 89 46.74 45.74 -39.66
CA LEU A 89 46.70 44.99 -38.38
C LEU A 89 46.90 43.48 -38.61
N ASN A 90 47.34 42.76 -37.57
CA ASN A 90 47.69 41.34 -37.65
C ASN A 90 46.56 40.43 -37.11
N PRO A 91 46.02 39.48 -37.90
CA PRO A 91 45.06 38.47 -37.44
C PRO A 91 45.52 37.65 -36.23
N ALA A 92 46.83 37.40 -36.09
CA ALA A 92 47.38 36.57 -35.01
C ALA A 92 47.34 37.23 -33.61
N ASP A 93 47.02 38.52 -33.54
CA ASP A 93 46.99 39.29 -32.28
C ASP A 93 45.61 39.22 -31.59
N ALA A 94 44.59 38.63 -32.24
CA ALA A 94 43.27 38.39 -31.67
C ALA A 94 43.35 37.55 -30.37
N ARG A 95 42.66 37.97 -29.31
CA ARG A 95 42.61 37.25 -28.02
C ARG A 95 41.19 36.93 -27.56
N TYR A 96 40.26 37.86 -27.74
CA TYR A 96 38.85 37.64 -27.42
C TYR A 96 37.93 38.39 -28.38
N VAL A 97 36.65 38.02 -28.36
CA VAL A 97 35.62 38.59 -29.22
C VAL A 97 34.42 39.08 -28.40
N VAL A 98 33.72 40.08 -28.93
CA VAL A 98 32.49 40.63 -28.35
C VAL A 98 31.42 40.67 -29.44
N PHE A 99 30.26 40.09 -29.17
CA PHE A 99 29.11 40.20 -30.08
C PHE A 99 28.47 41.58 -29.96
N ASP A 100 28.08 42.15 -31.09
CA ASP A 100 27.53 43.50 -31.18
C ASP A 100 26.26 43.45 -32.05
N PRO A 101 25.06 43.64 -31.46
CA PRO A 101 23.79 43.51 -32.17
C PRO A 101 23.51 44.66 -33.14
N ASP A 102 24.21 45.80 -33.02
CA ASP A 102 23.96 46.99 -33.85
C ASP A 102 24.71 46.95 -35.19
N LEU A 103 25.57 45.95 -35.42
CA LEU A 103 26.35 45.76 -36.66
C LEU A 103 25.59 45.08 -37.83
N VAL A 104 24.25 45.19 -37.86
CA VAL A 104 23.41 44.61 -38.93
C VAL A 104 23.28 45.60 -40.11
N PRO A 105 23.70 45.23 -41.35
CA PRO A 105 23.57 46.11 -42.51
C PRO A 105 22.11 46.29 -42.96
N SER A 106 21.79 47.49 -43.46
CA SER A 106 20.51 47.80 -44.10
C SER A 106 20.39 47.20 -45.51
N GLU A 107 19.13 47.09 -45.99
CA GLU A 107 18.76 46.35 -47.19
C GLU A 107 19.42 46.88 -48.49
N SER A 108 19.83 45.96 -49.36
CA SER A 108 20.09 46.24 -50.78
C SER A 108 18.93 45.75 -51.64
N LYS A 109 18.40 46.65 -52.48
CA LYS A 109 17.31 46.34 -53.43
C LYS A 109 17.85 45.59 -54.65
N SER A 110 17.01 44.76 -55.26
CA SER A 110 17.04 44.50 -56.70
C SER A 110 15.67 44.79 -57.30
N GLU A 111 15.66 45.34 -58.51
CA GLU A 111 14.44 45.64 -59.26
C GLU A 111 14.15 44.54 -60.27
N THR A 112 12.87 44.22 -60.49
CA THR A 112 12.37 43.65 -61.75
C THR A 112 10.89 43.97 -61.90
N ALA A 113 10.41 44.10 -63.13
CA ALA A 113 9.21 44.90 -63.42
C ALA A 113 7.88 44.20 -63.12
N LEU A 114 6.89 45.00 -62.69
CA LEU A 114 5.47 44.63 -62.65
C LEU A 114 4.73 45.17 -63.88
N PRO A 115 3.84 44.39 -64.51
CA PRO A 115 2.90 44.89 -65.52
C PRO A 115 1.74 45.66 -64.85
N ALA A 116 1.06 46.49 -65.65
CA ALA A 116 -0.27 47.10 -65.41
C ALA A 116 -0.59 47.51 -63.96
N LYS A 117 -0.49 48.82 -63.66
CA LYS A 117 -1.00 49.40 -62.40
C LYS A 117 -2.50 49.15 -62.23
N VAL A 118 -2.84 48.06 -61.53
CA VAL A 118 -4.01 48.07 -60.64
C VAL A 118 -3.78 49.21 -59.64
N VAL A 119 -4.79 50.03 -59.41
CA VAL A 119 -4.73 51.03 -58.33
C VAL A 119 -4.88 50.26 -57.03
N GLU A 120 -3.75 49.92 -56.42
CA GLU A 120 -3.69 49.28 -55.11
C GLU A 120 -4.29 50.22 -54.04
N SER A 121 -5.60 50.16 -53.85
CA SER A 121 -6.32 50.80 -52.74
C SER A 121 -6.20 49.98 -51.46
N ALA A 122 -6.71 50.50 -50.34
CA ALA A 122 -6.85 49.68 -49.13
C ALA A 122 -7.80 48.49 -49.38
N ASP A 123 -8.93 48.72 -50.04
CA ASP A 123 -9.92 47.69 -50.37
C ASP A 123 -9.36 46.60 -51.30
N TRP A 124 -8.57 46.95 -52.31
CA TRP A 124 -7.97 45.94 -53.19
C TRP A 124 -6.99 45.04 -52.43
N HIS A 125 -6.21 45.63 -51.51
CA HIS A 125 -5.33 44.85 -50.63
C HIS A 125 -6.11 44.06 -49.57
N LEU A 126 -7.28 44.51 -49.13
CA LEU A 126 -8.20 43.69 -48.32
C LEU A 126 -8.67 42.47 -49.11
N GLU A 127 -9.14 42.65 -50.35
CA GLU A 127 -9.62 41.57 -51.22
C GLU A 127 -8.53 40.54 -51.55
N GLN A 128 -7.31 41.00 -51.91
CA GLN A 128 -6.19 40.07 -52.15
C GLN A 128 -5.74 39.38 -50.87
N GLY A 129 -5.83 40.05 -49.72
CA GLY A 129 -5.59 39.45 -48.41
C GLY A 129 -6.61 38.36 -48.06
N ASP A 130 -7.90 38.61 -48.29
CA ASP A 130 -8.99 37.64 -48.08
C ASP A 130 -8.80 36.42 -48.98
N LYS A 131 -8.48 36.64 -50.27
CA LYS A 131 -8.19 35.57 -51.21
C LYS A 131 -6.98 34.74 -50.77
N ALA A 132 -5.87 35.37 -50.40
CA ALA A 132 -4.69 34.68 -49.91
C ALA A 132 -4.97 33.93 -48.58
N ALA A 133 -5.83 34.45 -47.71
CA ALA A 133 -6.23 33.79 -46.47
C ALA A 133 -7.10 32.55 -46.73
N ASN A 134 -8.05 32.63 -47.67
CA ASN A 134 -8.88 31.50 -48.10
C ASN A 134 -8.07 30.43 -48.83
N GLU A 135 -7.02 30.81 -49.56
CA GLU A 135 -6.02 29.89 -50.15
C GLU A 135 -4.99 29.35 -49.13
N GLY A 136 -5.12 29.66 -47.83
CA GLY A 136 -4.22 29.20 -46.76
C GLY A 136 -2.84 29.87 -46.73
N LYS A 137 -2.59 30.85 -47.61
CA LYS A 137 -1.30 31.54 -47.80
C LYS A 137 -1.11 32.66 -46.79
N PHE A 138 -1.26 32.34 -45.50
CA PHE A 138 -1.47 33.34 -44.44
C PHE A 138 -0.39 34.44 -44.37
N LYS A 139 0.88 34.14 -44.62
CA LYS A 139 1.97 35.16 -44.62
C LYS A 139 1.79 36.19 -45.75
N SER A 140 1.37 35.77 -46.94
CA SER A 140 1.01 36.68 -48.05
C SER A 140 -0.25 37.48 -47.72
N ALA A 141 -1.25 36.89 -47.07
CA ALA A 141 -2.42 37.61 -46.58
C ALA A 141 -2.06 38.70 -45.55
N GLN A 142 -1.12 38.42 -44.64
CA GLN A 142 -0.61 39.42 -43.69
C GLN A 142 0.07 40.59 -44.40
N GLU A 143 0.92 40.34 -45.39
CA GLU A 143 1.52 41.41 -46.18
C GLU A 143 0.46 42.29 -46.86
N HIS A 144 -0.58 41.68 -47.43
CA HIS A 144 -1.67 42.41 -48.07
C HIS A 144 -2.46 43.27 -47.07
N TYR A 145 -2.90 42.73 -45.93
CA TYR A 145 -3.58 43.54 -44.91
C TYR A 145 -2.68 44.64 -44.32
N GLN A 146 -1.37 44.41 -44.19
CA GLN A 146 -0.40 45.44 -43.80
C GLN A 146 -0.24 46.52 -44.89
N LYS A 147 -0.23 46.14 -46.17
CA LYS A 147 -0.23 47.08 -47.31
C LYS A 147 -1.54 47.88 -47.42
N ALA A 148 -2.66 47.36 -46.93
CA ALA A 148 -3.90 48.12 -46.73
C ALA A 148 -3.78 49.15 -45.58
N LEU A 149 -3.31 48.72 -44.39
CA LEU A 149 -3.08 49.62 -43.25
C LEU A 149 -2.07 50.73 -43.52
N ALA A 150 -1.04 50.46 -44.33
CA ALA A 150 -0.06 51.48 -44.74
C ALA A 150 -0.69 52.60 -45.60
N ARG A 151 -1.88 52.38 -46.17
CA ARG A 151 -2.64 53.35 -46.97
C ARG A 151 -3.75 54.00 -46.15
N GLU A 152 -4.46 53.22 -45.34
CA GLU A 152 -5.50 53.69 -44.43
C GLU A 152 -5.25 53.21 -43.00
N PRO A 153 -4.42 53.92 -42.20
CA PRO A 153 -4.06 53.50 -40.85
C PRO A 153 -5.25 53.38 -39.87
N LYS A 154 -6.41 53.97 -40.22
CA LYS A 154 -7.66 53.93 -39.44
C LYS A 154 -8.68 52.91 -39.95
N ASN A 155 -8.38 52.13 -41.00
CA ASN A 155 -9.31 51.15 -41.53
C ASN A 155 -9.44 49.96 -40.57
N LEU A 156 -10.53 49.94 -39.79
CA LEU A 156 -10.75 48.96 -38.72
C LEU A 156 -10.77 47.52 -39.23
N VAL A 157 -11.33 47.28 -40.43
CA VAL A 157 -11.35 45.95 -41.06
C VAL A 157 -9.94 45.46 -41.36
N ALA A 158 -9.05 46.35 -41.84
CA ALA A 158 -7.64 46.02 -42.06
C ALA A 158 -6.88 45.78 -40.74
N GLN A 159 -7.23 46.50 -39.65
CA GLN A 159 -6.65 46.28 -38.32
C GLN A 159 -7.04 44.91 -37.76
N GLU A 160 -8.34 44.58 -37.85
CA GLU A 160 -8.91 43.32 -37.37
C GLU A 160 -8.35 42.13 -38.15
N LYS A 161 -8.37 42.19 -39.50
CA LYS A 161 -7.81 41.11 -40.34
C LYS A 161 -6.28 40.95 -40.17
N CYS A 162 -5.53 42.02 -39.94
CA CYS A 162 -4.13 41.93 -39.51
C CYS A 162 -3.97 41.18 -38.17
N SER A 163 -4.86 41.42 -37.21
CA SER A 163 -4.84 40.75 -35.91
C SER A 163 -5.18 39.26 -36.05
N GLU A 164 -6.24 38.92 -36.79
CA GLU A 164 -6.62 37.54 -37.08
C GLU A 164 -5.52 36.74 -37.79
N ILE A 165 -4.97 37.28 -38.88
CA ILE A 165 -4.02 36.54 -39.70
C ILE A 165 -2.71 36.31 -38.94
N LYS A 166 -2.30 37.26 -38.09
CA LYS A 166 -1.14 37.13 -37.20
C LYS A 166 -1.35 36.03 -36.14
N LYS A 167 -2.58 35.87 -35.64
CA LYS A 167 -2.95 34.70 -34.81
C LYS A 167 -2.86 33.39 -35.62
N LYS A 168 -3.44 33.34 -36.83
CA LYS A 168 -3.40 32.15 -37.71
C LYS A 168 -1.96 31.74 -38.09
N ILE A 169 -1.09 32.68 -38.43
CA ILE A 169 0.33 32.43 -38.72
C ILE A 169 1.08 31.90 -37.50
N THR A 170 0.94 32.55 -36.34
CA THR A 170 1.63 32.09 -35.13
C THR A 170 1.09 30.75 -34.62
N GLY A 171 -0.16 30.36 -34.97
CA GLY A 171 -0.65 29.00 -34.78
C GLY A 171 -0.01 27.99 -35.74
N ALA A 172 0.09 28.32 -37.02
CA ALA A 172 0.70 27.45 -38.04
C ALA A 172 2.19 27.18 -37.77
N ASP A 173 2.99 28.23 -37.50
CA ASP A 173 4.42 28.08 -37.19
C ASP A 173 4.64 27.33 -35.85
N ARG A 174 3.71 27.44 -34.88
CA ARG A 174 3.70 26.61 -33.65
C ARG A 174 3.45 25.13 -33.96
N LYS A 175 2.47 24.81 -34.81
CA LYS A 175 2.15 23.41 -35.17
C LYS A 175 3.28 22.70 -35.92
N VAL A 176 4.09 23.43 -36.70
CA VAL A 176 5.32 22.88 -37.31
C VAL A 176 6.34 22.49 -36.24
N LYS A 177 6.63 23.38 -35.27
CA LYS A 177 7.56 23.08 -34.18
C LYS A 177 7.06 21.96 -33.26
N PHE A 178 5.77 21.93 -32.95
CA PHE A 178 5.14 20.83 -32.19
C PHE A 178 5.47 19.46 -32.77
N ASN A 179 5.27 19.29 -34.09
CA ASN A 179 5.60 18.04 -34.79
C ASN A 179 7.10 17.72 -34.82
N GLU A 180 7.97 18.73 -34.76
CA GLU A 180 9.43 18.53 -34.63
C GLU A 180 9.80 18.03 -33.23
N TYR A 181 9.17 18.57 -32.18
CA TYR A 181 9.38 18.14 -30.80
C TYR A 181 8.86 16.72 -30.54
N LEU A 182 7.68 16.34 -31.07
CA LEU A 182 7.19 14.95 -30.99
C LEU A 182 8.20 13.96 -31.61
N LYS A 183 8.74 14.25 -32.79
CA LYS A 183 9.76 13.40 -33.43
C LYS A 183 11.07 13.31 -32.62
N LYS A 184 11.46 14.39 -31.93
CA LYS A 184 12.63 14.38 -31.03
C LYS A 184 12.36 13.59 -29.74
N ALA A 185 11.12 13.59 -29.24
CA ALA A 185 10.73 12.74 -28.12
C ALA A 185 10.81 11.27 -28.52
N ASP A 186 10.12 10.88 -29.60
CA ASP A 186 10.08 9.50 -30.11
C ASP A 186 11.51 8.96 -30.36
N ALA A 187 12.37 9.72 -31.07
CA ALA A 187 13.74 9.34 -31.37
C ALA A 187 14.75 9.40 -30.18
N ASN A 188 14.32 9.87 -29.01
CA ASN A 188 15.04 9.70 -27.74
C ASN A 188 14.47 8.53 -26.93
N TYR A 189 13.17 8.27 -27.01
CA TYR A 189 12.52 7.11 -26.39
C TYR A 189 13.05 5.79 -26.96
N GLU A 190 13.15 5.68 -28.29
CA GLU A 190 13.77 4.55 -29.00
C GLU A 190 15.24 4.29 -28.59
N LYS A 191 15.90 5.27 -27.96
CA LYS A 191 17.29 5.20 -27.48
C LYS A 191 17.39 5.07 -25.96
N ASN A 192 16.26 4.77 -25.30
CA ASN A 192 16.13 4.66 -23.85
C ASN A 192 16.55 5.93 -23.08
N ASN A 193 16.48 7.11 -23.73
CA ASN A 193 16.90 8.39 -23.18
C ASN A 193 15.69 9.16 -22.61
N VAL A 194 15.05 8.54 -21.61
CA VAL A 194 13.73 8.88 -21.06
C VAL A 194 13.64 10.35 -20.62
N LYS A 195 14.61 10.87 -19.85
CA LYS A 195 14.71 12.28 -19.47
C LYS A 195 14.56 13.27 -20.63
N TYR A 196 15.24 13.04 -21.76
CA TYR A 196 15.15 13.95 -22.91
C TYR A 196 13.88 13.74 -23.73
N ALA A 197 13.38 12.50 -23.82
CA ALA A 197 12.08 12.23 -24.45
C ALA A 197 10.95 12.98 -23.72
N PHE A 198 10.94 12.91 -22.38
CA PHE A 198 10.00 13.64 -21.53
C PHE A 198 10.10 15.15 -21.74
N LEU A 199 11.31 15.73 -21.63
CA LEU A 199 11.51 17.17 -21.79
C LEU A 199 11.02 17.71 -23.14
N TYR A 200 11.17 16.96 -24.23
CA TYR A 200 10.64 17.36 -25.54
C TYR A 200 9.11 17.26 -25.63
N LEU A 201 8.46 16.34 -24.91
CA LEU A 201 6.99 16.29 -24.81
C LEU A 201 6.42 17.47 -24.01
N ILE A 202 7.09 17.87 -22.92
CA ILE A 202 6.73 19.05 -22.12
C ILE A 202 6.83 20.33 -22.97
N GLU A 203 7.92 20.48 -23.74
CA GLU A 203 8.09 21.62 -24.65
C GLU A 203 7.09 21.62 -25.82
N ALA A 204 6.74 20.45 -26.36
CA ALA A 204 5.67 20.34 -27.35
C ALA A 204 4.34 20.85 -26.77
N LEU A 205 3.95 20.38 -25.59
CA LEU A 205 2.73 20.79 -24.91
C LEU A 205 2.69 22.30 -24.63
N ARG A 206 3.80 22.85 -24.11
CA ARG A 206 3.94 24.28 -23.83
C ARG A 206 3.79 25.16 -25.07
N MET A 207 4.28 24.72 -26.23
CA MET A 207 4.19 25.49 -27.47
C MET A 207 2.84 25.34 -28.19
N PHE A 208 2.15 24.21 -28.01
CA PHE A 208 0.87 23.95 -28.68
C PHE A 208 -0.07 23.09 -27.81
N PRO A 209 -0.74 23.69 -26.79
CA PRO A 209 -1.61 22.96 -25.85
C PRO A 209 -2.79 22.21 -26.51
N GLU A 210 -3.25 22.68 -27.67
CA GLU A 210 -4.27 22.01 -28.50
C GLU A 210 -3.82 20.64 -29.02
N GLY A 211 -2.51 20.35 -29.07
CA GLY A 211 -1.94 19.04 -29.40
C GLY A 211 -1.85 18.06 -28.23
N SER A 212 -2.46 18.40 -27.09
CA SER A 212 -2.40 17.64 -25.83
C SER A 212 -2.68 16.15 -25.96
N SER A 213 -3.59 15.71 -26.84
CA SER A 213 -3.92 14.29 -27.04
C SER A 213 -2.74 13.43 -27.53
N GLU A 214 -1.92 13.96 -28.44
CA GLU A 214 -0.77 13.25 -29.02
C GLU A 214 0.49 13.29 -28.14
N VAL A 215 0.53 14.24 -27.19
CA VAL A 215 1.49 14.26 -26.09
C VAL A 215 1.06 13.31 -24.96
N LYS A 216 -0.22 13.36 -24.57
CA LYS A 216 -0.83 12.54 -23.51
C LYS A 216 -0.72 11.04 -23.78
N SER A 217 -0.89 10.60 -25.03
CA SER A 217 -0.71 9.18 -25.39
C SER A 217 0.73 8.72 -25.15
N ARG A 218 1.73 9.51 -25.59
CA ARG A 218 3.16 9.23 -25.39
C ARG A 218 3.55 9.27 -23.92
N LEU A 219 3.17 10.32 -23.20
CA LEU A 219 3.40 10.42 -21.74
C LEU A 219 2.73 9.26 -20.99
N THR A 220 1.57 8.77 -21.43
CA THR A 220 0.93 7.59 -20.79
C THR A 220 1.80 6.33 -20.92
N VAL A 221 2.40 6.07 -22.09
CA VAL A 221 3.33 4.95 -22.29
C VAL A 221 4.61 5.15 -21.47
N MET A 222 5.19 6.35 -21.51
CA MET A 222 6.39 6.67 -20.72
C MET A 222 6.17 6.52 -19.21
N VAL A 223 4.99 6.88 -18.69
CA VAL A 223 4.60 6.70 -17.27
C VAL A 223 4.29 5.23 -16.96
N GLN A 224 3.87 4.42 -17.93
CA GLN A 224 3.68 2.98 -17.73
C GLN A 224 4.99 2.21 -17.68
N GLU A 225 5.97 2.56 -18.51
CA GLU A 225 7.25 1.85 -18.59
C GLU A 225 8.33 2.42 -17.63
N TYR A 226 8.31 3.74 -17.35
CA TYR A 226 9.34 4.42 -16.53
C TYR A 226 8.74 5.32 -15.42
N PRO A 227 7.72 4.87 -14.65
CA PRO A 227 6.95 5.72 -13.74
C PRO A 227 7.81 6.56 -12.79
N GLN A 228 8.88 5.95 -12.23
CA GLN A 228 9.72 6.60 -11.23
C GLN A 228 10.59 7.72 -11.79
N GLU A 229 11.12 7.58 -13.01
CA GLU A 229 11.92 8.63 -13.65
C GLU A 229 11.02 9.80 -14.05
N ILE A 230 9.84 9.51 -14.62
CA ILE A 230 8.87 10.55 -15.00
C ILE A 230 8.35 11.33 -13.79
N GLU A 231 8.08 10.67 -12.66
CA GLU A 231 7.66 11.31 -11.41
C GLU A 231 8.73 12.29 -10.85
N VAL A 232 10.00 11.90 -10.89
CA VAL A 232 11.12 12.79 -10.52
C VAL A 232 11.21 13.97 -11.48
N LEU A 233 11.07 13.75 -12.79
CA LEU A 233 11.14 14.81 -13.79
C LEU A 233 9.95 15.78 -13.77
N LEU A 234 8.75 15.27 -13.48
CA LEU A 234 7.58 16.08 -13.16
C LEU A 234 7.84 16.94 -11.92
N THR A 235 8.48 16.38 -10.89
CA THR A 235 8.81 17.10 -9.65
C THR A 235 9.92 18.14 -9.85
N GLU A 236 10.93 17.86 -10.69
CA GLU A 236 11.93 18.84 -11.14
C GLU A 236 11.25 20.00 -11.88
N LYS A 237 10.41 19.72 -12.90
CA LYS A 237 9.82 20.75 -13.77
C LYS A 237 8.59 21.45 -13.22
N ALA A 238 7.90 20.89 -12.23
CA ALA A 238 6.83 21.56 -11.49
C ALA A 238 7.27 22.89 -10.87
N LYS A 239 8.54 23.00 -10.47
CA LYS A 239 9.13 24.21 -9.89
C LYS A 239 9.35 25.34 -10.92
N GLU A 240 9.31 25.02 -12.21
CA GLU A 240 9.52 25.98 -13.31
C GLU A 240 8.23 26.36 -14.05
N MET A 241 7.21 25.48 -14.09
CA MET A 241 6.05 25.64 -14.98
C MET A 241 4.72 25.20 -14.33
N LYS A 242 4.15 26.09 -13.50
CA LYS A 242 2.90 25.83 -12.76
C LYS A 242 1.71 25.52 -13.68
N ASP A 243 1.49 26.35 -14.70
CA ASP A 243 0.39 26.21 -15.68
C ASP A 243 0.46 24.91 -16.49
N VAL A 244 1.69 24.44 -16.79
CA VAL A 244 1.91 23.19 -17.52
C VAL A 244 1.72 21.99 -16.60
N ARG A 245 2.04 22.12 -15.30
CA ARG A 245 1.67 21.09 -14.32
C ARG A 245 0.16 20.98 -14.16
N GLU A 246 -0.58 22.08 -14.04
CA GLU A 246 -2.05 22.02 -13.99
C GLU A 246 -2.63 21.33 -15.23
N GLN A 247 -2.08 21.60 -16.42
CA GLN A 247 -2.49 20.92 -17.66
C GLN A 247 -2.10 19.43 -17.69
N ILE A 248 -0.93 19.05 -17.17
CA ILE A 248 -0.49 17.65 -17.12
C ILE A 248 -1.26 16.85 -16.08
N ASP A 249 -1.49 17.43 -14.90
CA ASP A 249 -2.30 16.82 -13.85
C ASP A 249 -3.74 16.63 -14.40
N ASN A 250 -4.37 17.65 -15.00
CA ASN A 250 -5.65 17.50 -15.74
C ASN A 250 -5.61 16.49 -16.92
N MET A 251 -4.43 16.18 -17.46
CA MET A 251 -4.27 15.17 -18.52
C MET A 251 -4.09 13.75 -17.96
N LEU A 252 -3.41 13.61 -16.82
CA LEU A 252 -3.36 12.37 -16.04
C LEU A 252 -4.71 12.08 -15.35
N ASP A 253 -5.50 13.12 -15.09
CA ASP A 253 -6.80 13.08 -14.41
C ASP A 253 -7.92 12.34 -15.18
N ASN A 254 -7.66 11.86 -16.40
CA ASN A 254 -8.48 10.78 -16.97
C ASN A 254 -8.23 9.42 -16.29
N ARG A 255 -7.47 9.38 -15.19
CA ARG A 255 -7.48 8.31 -14.17
C ARG A 255 -8.03 8.78 -12.80
N SER A 256 -8.51 10.01 -12.65
CA SER A 256 -8.96 10.60 -11.37
C SER A 256 -10.38 11.19 -11.41
N ALA A 257 -11.28 10.58 -12.18
CA ALA A 257 -12.71 10.68 -11.86
C ALA A 257 -12.99 9.84 -10.60
N GLY A 258 -13.21 10.40 -9.40
CA GLY A 258 -13.24 11.81 -9.00
C GLY A 258 -12.55 12.03 -7.64
N LYS A 259 -12.46 13.29 -7.19
CA LYS A 259 -12.06 13.64 -5.81
C LYS A 259 -12.87 12.81 -4.78
N PRO A 260 -12.26 12.31 -3.69
CA PRO A 260 -12.99 11.60 -2.65
C PRO A 260 -13.91 12.58 -1.91
N ALA A 261 -15.20 12.54 -2.24
CA ALA A 261 -16.23 13.15 -1.42
C ALA A 261 -16.57 12.19 -0.27
N VAL A 262 -16.76 12.75 0.92
CA VAL A 262 -17.12 12.08 2.19
C VAL A 262 -18.37 11.20 2.00
N VAL A 263 -18.25 9.87 2.11
CA VAL A 263 -19.34 8.89 1.85
C VAL A 263 -19.24 7.67 2.77
N LYS A 264 -20.40 7.24 3.27
CA LYS A 264 -20.61 6.16 4.24
C LYS A 264 -20.62 4.79 3.54
N THR A 265 -19.83 3.82 4.00
CA THR A 265 -19.84 2.42 3.50
C THR A 265 -20.85 1.54 4.25
N SER A 266 -21.22 0.39 3.68
CA SER A 266 -21.84 -0.70 4.44
C SER A 266 -21.16 -2.06 4.21
N ALA A 267 -21.16 -2.93 5.22
CA ALA A 267 -20.44 -4.21 5.19
C ALA A 267 -20.96 -5.23 4.16
N GLN A 268 -22.03 -4.92 3.41
CA GLN A 268 -22.54 -5.79 2.34
C GLN A 268 -21.69 -5.70 1.06
N GLU A 269 -20.97 -4.60 0.83
CA GLU A 269 -20.30 -4.30 -0.46
C GLU A 269 -19.00 -5.10 -0.67
N VAL A 270 -18.37 -5.58 0.41
CA VAL A 270 -17.14 -6.40 0.39
C VAL A 270 -17.45 -7.90 0.18
N LYS A 271 -18.71 -8.30 0.35
CA LYS A 271 -19.15 -9.71 0.34
C LYS A 271 -19.06 -10.31 -1.06
N GLY A 272 -18.17 -11.30 -1.23
CA GLY A 272 -17.95 -12.01 -2.49
C GLY A 272 -16.68 -11.61 -3.25
N LYS A 273 -15.84 -10.73 -2.68
CA LYS A 273 -14.49 -10.43 -3.18
C LYS A 273 -13.37 -10.55 -2.11
N ALA A 274 -13.72 -10.54 -0.82
CA ALA A 274 -12.81 -10.90 0.27
C ALA A 274 -12.91 -12.40 0.58
N ASP A 275 -11.79 -13.04 0.92
CA ASP A 275 -11.69 -14.48 1.21
C ASP A 275 -12.51 -14.87 2.44
N LYS A 276 -12.57 -13.98 3.44
CA LYS A 276 -13.41 -14.13 4.64
C LYS A 276 -13.97 -12.76 5.03
N ILE A 277 -15.20 -12.73 5.55
CA ILE A 277 -15.78 -11.57 6.23
C ILE A 277 -16.56 -12.03 7.47
N TYR A 278 -16.41 -11.32 8.58
CA TYR A 278 -17.03 -11.62 9.88
C TYR A 278 -17.04 -10.37 10.77
N GLN A 279 -17.58 -10.45 12.00
CA GLN A 279 -17.44 -9.40 13.02
C GLN A 279 -16.50 -9.88 14.14
N ASN A 280 -15.68 -9.00 14.67
CA ASN A 280 -14.77 -9.28 15.78
C ASN A 280 -15.46 -9.15 17.16
N GLU A 281 -14.70 -9.43 18.21
CA GLU A 281 -15.15 -9.40 19.62
C GLU A 281 -15.66 -8.03 20.07
N LYS A 282 -15.27 -6.95 19.38
CA LYS A 282 -15.75 -5.58 19.64
C LYS A 282 -16.89 -5.17 18.70
N GLY A 283 -17.41 -6.10 17.88
CA GLY A 283 -18.54 -5.90 16.98
C GLY A 283 -18.21 -5.28 15.61
N PHE A 284 -16.94 -4.95 15.36
CA PHE A 284 -16.52 -4.34 14.09
C PHE A 284 -16.28 -5.40 13.02
N TRP A 285 -16.56 -5.06 11.76
CA TRP A 285 -16.38 -6.00 10.66
C TRP A 285 -14.90 -6.19 10.35
N GLU A 286 -14.48 -7.44 10.16
CA GLU A 286 -13.16 -7.78 9.64
C GLU A 286 -13.32 -8.51 8.30
N ALA A 287 -12.49 -8.14 7.33
CA ALA A 287 -12.43 -8.74 6.01
C ALA A 287 -10.99 -9.20 5.73
N VAL A 288 -10.82 -10.46 5.35
CA VAL A 288 -9.52 -11.07 5.02
C VAL A 288 -9.38 -11.11 3.50
N PHE A 289 -8.24 -10.66 3.02
CA PHE A 289 -7.83 -10.65 1.63
C PHE A 289 -6.55 -11.48 1.44
N LEU A 290 -6.11 -11.58 0.17
CA LEU A 290 -4.90 -12.24 -0.29
C LEU A 290 -3.75 -12.21 0.73
N ASN A 291 -3.14 -13.37 0.98
CA ASN A 291 -2.05 -13.57 1.95
C ASN A 291 -2.42 -13.21 3.41
N ASN A 292 -3.65 -13.53 3.81
CA ASN A 292 -4.22 -13.29 5.14
C ASN A 292 -4.23 -11.81 5.59
N ILE A 293 -4.15 -10.86 4.64
CA ILE A 293 -4.22 -9.42 4.92
C ILE A 293 -5.61 -9.11 5.48
N THR A 294 -5.67 -8.89 6.79
CA THR A 294 -6.94 -8.68 7.51
C THR A 294 -7.18 -7.19 7.71
N MET A 295 -8.32 -6.70 7.26
CA MET A 295 -8.75 -5.31 7.35
C MET A 295 -9.91 -5.19 8.34
N ILE A 296 -9.96 -4.16 9.17
CA ILE A 296 -11.07 -3.85 10.08
C ILE A 296 -11.83 -2.62 9.58
N TYR A 297 -13.16 -2.69 9.52
CA TYR A 297 -14.02 -1.55 9.22
C TYR A 297 -14.14 -0.63 10.42
N ILE A 298 -13.62 0.59 10.27
CA ILE A 298 -13.87 1.69 11.20
C ILE A 298 -15.13 2.41 10.74
N PRO A 299 -16.18 2.53 11.59
CA PRO A 299 -17.39 3.22 11.22
C PRO A 299 -17.13 4.73 11.06
N GLU A 300 -17.95 5.34 10.21
CA GLU A 300 -18.04 6.79 10.11
C GLU A 300 -18.34 7.49 11.45
N GLY A 301 -18.09 8.80 11.50
CA GLY A 301 -18.41 9.65 12.64
C GLY A 301 -17.28 10.56 13.06
N GLU A 302 -17.63 11.55 13.87
CA GLU A 302 -16.71 12.49 14.51
C GLU A 302 -15.77 11.79 15.51
N PHE A 303 -14.53 12.27 15.59
CA PHE A 303 -13.66 12.10 16.75
C PHE A 303 -12.88 13.40 17.00
N THR A 304 -12.24 13.52 18.16
CA THR A 304 -11.26 14.57 18.41
C THR A 304 -9.89 14.05 17.98
N ILE A 305 -9.24 14.75 17.04
CA ILE A 305 -7.86 14.50 16.64
C ILE A 305 -6.91 15.42 17.43
N GLY A 306 -5.70 14.96 17.73
CA GLY A 306 -4.67 15.69 18.46
C GLY A 306 -4.78 15.60 19.99
N SER A 307 -3.73 16.01 20.69
CA SER A 307 -3.62 15.86 22.15
C SER A 307 -4.29 16.98 22.94
N PRO A 308 -4.89 16.69 24.12
CA PRO A 308 -5.41 17.71 25.02
C PRO A 308 -4.34 18.76 25.37
N ALA A 309 -4.72 20.04 25.50
CA ALA A 309 -3.82 21.20 25.59
C ALA A 309 -2.92 21.34 26.86
N ARG A 310 -2.53 20.22 27.48
CA ARG A 310 -1.51 20.06 28.53
C ARG A 310 -0.73 18.74 28.40
N GLU A 311 -0.78 18.10 27.23
CA GLU A 311 -0.16 16.83 26.90
C GLU A 311 0.24 16.83 25.42
N GLY A 312 1.30 16.12 25.06
CA GLY A 312 1.77 15.99 23.69
C GLY A 312 2.74 17.09 23.26
N ASP A 313 3.28 16.90 22.06
CA ASP A 313 4.17 17.85 21.40
C ASP A 313 3.37 18.93 20.65
N ALA A 314 4.03 20.02 20.25
CA ALA A 314 3.34 21.23 19.78
C ALA A 314 2.57 21.05 18.46
N ASP A 315 3.00 20.10 17.63
CA ASP A 315 2.39 19.68 16.37
C ASP A 315 1.16 18.77 16.57
N GLU A 316 0.90 18.28 17.79
CA GLU A 316 -0.32 17.57 18.18
C GLU A 316 -1.47 18.54 18.55
N HIS A 317 -1.32 19.83 18.27
CA HIS A 317 -2.23 20.90 18.68
C HIS A 317 -2.66 21.79 17.50
N PRO A 318 -3.83 22.46 17.60
CA PRO A 318 -4.87 22.28 18.60
C PRO A 318 -5.64 20.97 18.44
N ALA A 319 -6.03 20.34 19.55
CA ALA A 319 -7.00 19.24 19.48
C ALA A 319 -8.37 19.76 19.02
N HIS A 320 -8.87 19.21 17.92
CA HIS A 320 -10.10 19.67 17.26
C HIS A 320 -10.95 18.48 16.81
N LYS A 321 -12.23 18.72 16.48
CA LYS A 321 -13.09 17.69 15.92
C LYS A 321 -12.84 17.54 14.43
N VAL A 322 -12.77 16.30 13.95
CA VAL A 322 -12.92 15.97 12.52
C VAL A 322 -13.91 14.83 12.37
N PHE A 323 -14.71 14.89 11.30
CA PHE A 323 -15.56 13.80 10.84
C PHE A 323 -14.78 12.93 9.87
N LEU A 324 -14.77 11.61 10.09
CA LEU A 324 -14.33 10.66 9.07
C LEU A 324 -15.50 9.82 8.54
N SER A 325 -15.45 9.53 7.25
CA SER A 325 -16.24 8.50 6.56
C SER A 325 -16.02 7.11 7.16
N GLY A 326 -16.74 6.12 6.62
CA GLY A 326 -16.44 4.72 6.84
C GLY A 326 -15.25 4.29 5.97
N TYR A 327 -14.31 3.56 6.55
CA TYR A 327 -13.12 3.04 5.85
C TYR A 327 -12.70 1.71 6.46
N TRP A 328 -11.87 0.95 5.75
CA TRP A 328 -11.20 -0.21 6.33
C TRP A 328 -9.71 0.08 6.49
N ILE A 329 -9.11 -0.41 7.58
CA ILE A 329 -7.68 -0.28 7.88
C ILE A 329 -7.08 -1.63 8.27
N GLY A 330 -5.80 -1.85 7.96
CA GLY A 330 -5.08 -3.07 8.31
C GLY A 330 -5.13 -3.36 9.81
N LYS A 331 -5.55 -4.58 10.16
CA LYS A 331 -5.60 -5.07 11.55
C LYS A 331 -4.23 -5.03 12.22
N THR A 332 -3.18 -5.23 11.45
CA THR A 332 -1.76 -5.12 11.83
C THR A 332 -1.02 -4.30 10.78
N GLU A 333 0.25 -4.04 11.02
CA GLU A 333 1.21 -3.70 9.96
C GLU A 333 1.31 -4.84 8.93
N ILE A 334 1.79 -4.51 7.73
CA ILE A 334 2.08 -5.50 6.68
C ILE A 334 3.29 -6.34 7.08
N THR A 335 3.17 -7.65 6.99
CA THR A 335 4.22 -8.58 7.44
C THR A 335 5.26 -8.86 6.35
N PHE A 336 6.44 -9.33 6.76
CA PHE A 336 7.45 -9.82 5.83
C PHE A 336 6.90 -10.92 4.92
N SER A 337 6.04 -11.83 5.41
CA SER A 337 5.37 -12.85 4.56
C SER A 337 4.54 -12.22 3.45
N GLN A 338 3.76 -11.19 3.78
CA GLN A 338 2.89 -10.50 2.84
C GLN A 338 3.71 -9.71 1.80
N PHE A 339 4.72 -8.97 2.24
CA PHE A 339 5.59 -8.19 1.36
C PHE A 339 6.52 -9.08 0.51
N ASP A 340 6.98 -10.21 1.03
CA ASP A 340 7.81 -11.17 0.30
C ASP A 340 7.07 -11.77 -0.91
N ALA A 341 5.76 -11.94 -0.84
CA ALA A 341 4.94 -12.40 -1.96
C ALA A 341 4.82 -11.33 -3.07
N PHE A 342 4.72 -10.05 -2.68
CA PHE A 342 4.79 -8.92 -3.61
C PHE A 342 6.15 -8.86 -4.31
N CYS A 343 7.27 -8.94 -3.57
CA CYS A 343 8.62 -9.03 -4.14
C CYS A 343 8.77 -10.23 -5.10
N GLN A 344 8.29 -11.41 -4.69
CA GLN A 344 8.40 -12.64 -5.47
C GLN A 344 7.67 -12.57 -6.82
N GLU A 345 6.51 -11.93 -6.90
CA GLU A 345 5.78 -11.78 -8.17
C GLU A 345 6.29 -10.62 -9.03
N THR A 346 6.70 -9.51 -8.41
CA THR A 346 7.21 -8.34 -9.14
C THR A 346 8.66 -8.47 -9.58
N GLY A 347 9.41 -9.43 -9.04
CA GLY A 347 10.85 -9.57 -9.26
C GLY A 347 11.70 -8.53 -8.51
N LEU A 348 11.10 -7.78 -7.58
CA LEU A 348 11.81 -6.83 -6.73
C LEU A 348 12.64 -7.55 -5.67
N GLU A 349 13.75 -6.93 -5.29
CA GLU A 349 14.58 -7.40 -4.19
C GLU A 349 13.79 -7.36 -2.86
N LYS A 350 14.06 -8.34 -1.98
CA LYS A 350 13.42 -8.44 -0.67
C LYS A 350 14.14 -7.53 0.32
N PRO A 351 13.43 -6.68 1.10
CA PRO A 351 14.08 -5.81 2.09
C PRO A 351 14.73 -6.63 3.20
N GLU A 352 15.82 -6.13 3.79
CA GLU A 352 16.57 -6.77 4.87
C GLU A 352 15.72 -6.97 6.14
N ASP A 353 16.02 -8.01 6.93
CA ASP A 353 15.31 -8.33 8.19
C ASP A 353 16.20 -8.22 9.43
N GLU A 354 17.38 -7.59 9.34
CA GLU A 354 18.38 -7.49 10.43
C GLU A 354 18.86 -8.85 10.99
N GLY A 355 18.57 -9.97 10.29
CA GLY A 355 18.71 -11.31 10.86
C GLY A 355 17.79 -11.57 12.06
N TRP A 356 16.78 -10.71 12.28
CA TRP A 356 15.81 -10.84 13.37
C TRP A 356 14.75 -11.90 13.10
N GLY A 357 14.60 -12.30 11.84
CA GLY A 357 13.61 -13.21 11.29
C GLY A 357 12.57 -12.48 10.42
N ARG A 358 12.21 -13.11 9.30
CA ARG A 358 11.06 -12.74 8.45
C ARG A 358 9.74 -13.30 9.04
N GLY A 359 8.78 -13.67 8.18
CA GLY A 359 7.50 -14.24 8.61
C GLY A 359 6.51 -13.16 9.05
N GLU A 360 5.72 -13.45 10.08
CA GLU A 360 4.71 -12.52 10.62
C GLU A 360 5.29 -11.38 11.48
N ARG A 361 6.51 -10.94 11.20
CA ARG A 361 7.10 -9.70 11.71
C ARG A 361 6.73 -8.55 10.77
N PRO A 362 6.51 -7.31 11.25
CA PRO A 362 6.25 -6.18 10.38
C PRO A 362 7.43 -6.01 9.42
N VAL A 363 7.12 -5.73 8.15
CA VAL A 363 8.16 -5.46 7.15
C VAL A 363 8.86 -4.14 7.50
N ILE A 364 10.19 -4.17 7.53
CA ILE A 364 11.06 -3.02 7.78
C ILE A 364 11.95 -2.76 6.54
N TYR A 365 12.68 -1.63 6.54
CA TYR A 365 13.48 -1.20 5.38
C TYR A 365 12.68 -0.97 4.08
N VAL A 366 11.40 -0.63 4.21
CA VAL A 366 10.49 -0.27 3.11
C VAL A 366 10.32 1.25 3.08
N SER A 367 10.54 1.86 1.92
CA SER A 367 10.29 3.29 1.71
C SER A 367 8.80 3.58 1.47
N TRP A 368 8.38 4.83 1.64
CA TRP A 368 7.00 5.26 1.39
C TRP A 368 6.52 4.87 -0.02
N LYS A 369 7.42 4.95 -1.00
CA LYS A 369 7.15 4.58 -2.39
C LYS A 369 6.89 3.09 -2.57
N GLU A 370 7.68 2.24 -1.92
CA GLU A 370 7.52 0.79 -1.99
C GLU A 370 6.27 0.30 -1.26
N ALA A 371 5.89 0.96 -0.16
CA ALA A 371 4.61 0.74 0.51
C ALA A 371 3.41 1.06 -0.40
N ASN A 372 3.48 2.15 -1.19
CA ASN A 372 2.47 2.45 -2.20
C ASN A 372 2.49 1.48 -3.39
N ASN A 373 3.66 1.03 -3.84
CA ASN A 373 3.77 0.00 -4.89
C ASN A 373 3.12 -1.33 -4.45
N PHE A 374 3.26 -1.70 -3.17
CA PHE A 374 2.57 -2.85 -2.57
C PHE A 374 1.04 -2.66 -2.59
N CYS A 375 0.55 -1.47 -2.21
CA CYS A 375 -0.87 -1.15 -2.27
C CYS A 375 -1.44 -1.27 -3.69
N ALA A 376 -0.75 -0.71 -4.69
CA ALA A 376 -1.17 -0.76 -6.10
C ALA A 376 -1.11 -2.19 -6.69
N TRP A 377 -0.17 -3.03 -6.25
CA TRP A 377 -0.16 -4.46 -6.59
C TRP A 377 -1.36 -5.19 -5.97
N LEU A 378 -1.69 -4.91 -4.71
CA LEU A 378 -2.83 -5.52 -4.03
C LEU A 378 -4.17 -5.06 -4.64
N GLU A 379 -4.28 -3.79 -5.06
CA GLU A 379 -5.42 -3.31 -5.86
C GLU A 379 -5.56 -4.12 -7.17
N LYS A 380 -4.47 -4.23 -7.94
CA LYS A 380 -4.45 -5.00 -9.19
C LYS A 380 -4.84 -6.47 -8.99
N LYS A 381 -4.56 -7.05 -7.81
CA LYS A 381 -4.91 -8.42 -7.44
C LYS A 381 -6.38 -8.62 -7.07
N THR A 382 -7.01 -7.61 -6.48
CA THR A 382 -8.29 -7.76 -5.76
C THR A 382 -9.44 -6.96 -6.37
N GLY A 383 -9.14 -5.95 -7.20
CA GLY A 383 -10.13 -5.01 -7.72
C GLY A 383 -10.72 -4.08 -6.64
N PHE A 384 -9.90 -3.71 -5.66
CA PHE A 384 -10.21 -2.85 -4.52
C PHE A 384 -9.12 -1.79 -4.33
N ALA A 385 -9.49 -0.52 -4.13
CA ALA A 385 -8.55 0.60 -4.03
C ALA A 385 -7.82 0.63 -2.67
N PHE A 386 -6.80 -0.21 -2.54
CA PHE A 386 -5.87 -0.22 -1.41
C PHE A 386 -4.88 0.94 -1.51
N ARG A 387 -4.57 1.55 -0.37
CA ARG A 387 -3.66 2.69 -0.22
C ARG A 387 -3.02 2.69 1.17
N LEU A 388 -2.18 3.67 1.48
CA LEU A 388 -1.88 3.99 2.89
C LEU A 388 -3.09 4.67 3.57
N PRO A 389 -3.31 4.49 4.88
CA PRO A 389 -4.29 5.27 5.64
C PRO A 389 -3.85 6.74 5.74
N THR A 390 -4.79 7.66 5.95
CA THR A 390 -4.43 9.03 6.33
C THR A 390 -4.08 9.12 7.82
N GLU A 391 -3.46 10.23 8.23
CA GLU A 391 -3.10 10.51 9.62
C GLU A 391 -4.32 10.49 10.55
N ALA A 392 -5.44 11.07 10.10
CA ALA A 392 -6.70 11.04 10.84
C ALA A 392 -7.32 9.63 10.88
N GLU A 393 -7.28 8.87 9.78
CA GLU A 393 -7.77 7.48 9.73
C GLU A 393 -6.96 6.56 10.66
N TRP A 394 -5.64 6.76 10.72
CA TRP A 394 -4.76 6.05 11.64
C TRP A 394 -5.07 6.42 13.09
N GLU A 395 -5.16 7.72 13.41
CA GLU A 395 -5.42 8.17 14.78
C GLU A 395 -6.81 7.72 15.27
N LYS A 396 -7.85 7.83 14.45
CA LYS A 396 -9.20 7.34 14.79
C LYS A 396 -9.21 5.82 15.00
N ALA A 397 -8.44 5.07 14.23
CA ALA A 397 -8.32 3.62 14.37
C ALA A 397 -7.55 3.19 15.65
N ALA A 398 -6.64 4.04 16.14
CA ALA A 398 -5.94 3.89 17.41
C ALA A 398 -6.81 4.35 18.59
N ARG A 399 -6.92 5.69 18.74
CA ARG A 399 -7.66 6.52 19.70
C ARG A 399 -7.73 6.09 21.19
N ASP A 400 -8.29 7.01 21.98
CA ASP A 400 -7.95 7.21 23.40
C ASP A 400 -6.44 7.57 23.53
N ARG A 401 -5.90 7.73 24.74
CA ARG A 401 -4.49 8.16 24.91
C ARG A 401 -3.49 7.15 24.34
N PHE A 402 -3.79 5.87 24.55
CA PHE A 402 -3.18 4.71 23.92
C PHE A 402 -4.32 3.81 23.42
N PRO A 403 -4.08 2.86 22.50
CA PRO A 403 -5.16 2.04 21.92
C PRO A 403 -5.96 1.21 22.95
N TRP A 404 -5.34 0.85 24.09
CA TRP A 404 -5.99 0.16 25.21
C TRP A 404 -6.63 1.11 26.25
N GLY A 405 -6.71 2.41 25.95
CA GLY A 405 -7.23 3.46 26.84
C GLY A 405 -6.15 4.27 27.57
N ASN A 406 -6.50 4.82 28.72
CA ASN A 406 -5.69 5.82 29.43
C ASN A 406 -4.70 5.24 30.48
N THR A 407 -4.53 3.91 30.54
CA THR A 407 -3.56 3.27 31.45
C THR A 407 -2.14 3.34 30.88
N ALA A 408 -1.15 3.47 31.76
CA ALA A 408 0.26 3.59 31.38
C ALA A 408 0.73 2.37 30.57
N PRO A 409 1.59 2.56 29.54
CA PRO A 409 2.06 1.48 28.68
C PRO A 409 2.91 0.48 29.45
N ALA A 410 2.75 -0.79 29.09
CA ALA A 410 3.47 -1.92 29.68
C ALA A 410 3.78 -2.96 28.60
N ASN A 411 4.83 -3.74 28.80
CA ASN A 411 5.41 -4.62 27.78
C ASN A 411 4.56 -5.88 27.45
N HIS A 412 3.33 -5.94 27.98
CA HIS A 412 2.29 -6.91 27.63
C HIS A 412 1.13 -6.28 26.82
N LEU A 413 1.24 -4.99 26.50
CA LEU A 413 0.30 -4.18 25.70
C LEU A 413 0.95 -3.67 24.41
N ALA A 414 2.27 -3.48 24.39
CA ALA A 414 3.04 -2.99 23.25
C ALA A 414 4.50 -3.49 23.29
N ASN A 415 5.17 -3.48 22.13
CA ASN A 415 6.63 -3.62 22.04
C ASN A 415 7.28 -2.24 21.91
N PHE A 416 7.90 -1.74 22.97
CA PHE A 416 8.50 -0.40 23.02
C PHE A 416 9.67 -0.35 24.01
N ASN A 417 10.27 0.84 24.16
CA ASN A 417 11.36 1.15 25.10
C ASN A 417 12.55 0.17 25.03
N LYS A 418 12.86 -0.29 23.81
CA LYS A 418 13.90 -1.27 23.48
C LYS A 418 13.74 -2.63 24.16
N TYR A 419 12.55 -2.96 24.67
CA TYR A 419 12.30 -4.15 25.50
C TYR A 419 12.78 -5.47 24.87
N LEU A 420 12.47 -5.69 23.58
CA LEU A 420 12.91 -6.88 22.85
C LEU A 420 14.21 -6.66 22.05
N MET A 421 14.75 -5.43 22.04
CA MET A 421 15.84 -4.97 21.16
C MET A 421 15.59 -5.15 19.64
N LYS A 422 14.34 -5.43 19.24
CA LYS A 422 13.87 -5.60 17.86
C LYS A 422 12.34 -5.55 17.79
N THR A 423 11.77 -5.58 16.58
CA THR A 423 10.34 -5.82 16.34
C THR A 423 9.87 -7.16 16.95
N ASN A 424 8.56 -7.37 17.06
CA ASN A 424 7.94 -8.65 17.41
C ASN A 424 7.11 -9.20 16.24
N THR A 425 6.55 -10.41 16.35
CA THR A 425 5.48 -10.83 15.45
C THR A 425 4.25 -9.94 15.66
N VAL A 426 3.57 -9.55 14.58
CA VAL A 426 2.34 -8.75 14.66
C VAL A 426 1.24 -9.52 15.41
N GLY A 427 0.32 -8.81 16.03
CA GLY A 427 -0.75 -9.36 16.87
C GLY A 427 -0.29 -9.99 18.18
N SER A 428 0.98 -9.86 18.57
CA SER A 428 1.50 -10.45 19.82
C SER A 428 0.93 -9.80 21.10
N TYR A 429 0.22 -8.67 20.98
CA TYR A 429 -0.31 -7.89 22.09
C TYR A 429 -1.84 -7.70 22.00
N PRO A 430 -2.65 -8.78 22.09
CA PRO A 430 -4.11 -8.67 21.97
C PRO A 430 -4.76 -7.81 23.05
N LYS A 431 -4.12 -7.67 24.23
CA LYS A 431 -4.56 -6.73 25.28
C LYS A 431 -4.26 -5.26 24.95
N GLY A 432 -3.39 -5.00 23.97
CA GLY A 432 -3.12 -3.69 23.41
C GLY A 432 -4.06 -3.28 22.27
N ALA A 433 -5.06 -4.10 21.93
CA ALA A 433 -5.96 -3.85 20.79
C ALA A 433 -6.81 -2.58 20.98
N SER A 434 -6.84 -1.74 19.94
CA SER A 434 -7.62 -0.50 19.86
C SER A 434 -9.11 -0.69 20.18
N PRO A 435 -9.90 0.37 20.42
CA PRO A 435 -11.34 0.24 20.67
C PRO A 435 -12.10 -0.47 19.53
N TYR A 436 -11.51 -0.55 18.33
CA TYR A 436 -12.05 -1.23 17.15
C TYR A 436 -11.52 -2.66 16.96
N GLY A 437 -10.49 -3.07 17.72
CA GLY A 437 -9.81 -4.36 17.60
C GLY A 437 -8.55 -4.33 16.72
N VAL A 438 -8.08 -3.14 16.33
CA VAL A 438 -6.85 -2.97 15.55
C VAL A 438 -5.65 -3.18 16.47
N LEU A 439 -4.66 -3.94 16.01
CA LEU A 439 -3.49 -4.37 16.77
C LEU A 439 -2.25 -3.57 16.40
N ASP A 440 -1.32 -3.52 17.34
CA ASP A 440 0.02 -2.92 17.21
C ASP A 440 0.01 -1.42 16.82
N MET A 441 -1.10 -0.71 17.05
CA MET A 441 -1.24 0.76 16.91
C MET A 441 -0.44 1.57 17.96
N ALA A 442 0.63 0.99 18.52
CA ALA A 442 1.47 1.55 19.56
C ALA A 442 2.75 0.71 19.71
N GLY A 443 3.90 1.27 19.33
CA GLY A 443 5.17 0.57 19.29
C GLY A 443 5.29 -0.38 18.11
N ASN A 444 6.17 -1.38 18.24
CA ASN A 444 6.62 -2.28 17.18
C ASN A 444 7.35 -1.55 16.03
N VAL A 445 6.67 -0.84 15.14
CA VAL A 445 7.27 0.03 14.11
C VAL A 445 6.49 1.35 13.97
N TRP A 446 7.19 2.43 13.63
CA TRP A 446 6.56 3.58 12.99
C TRP A 446 5.95 3.14 11.66
N GLU A 447 4.84 3.77 11.26
CA GLU A 447 4.10 3.40 10.05
C GLU A 447 3.97 4.55 9.05
N TRP A 448 4.25 4.29 7.78
CA TRP A 448 3.98 5.23 6.69
C TRP A 448 2.48 5.54 6.51
N LEU A 449 2.15 6.83 6.40
CA LEU A 449 0.82 7.34 6.09
C LEU A 449 0.74 7.96 4.68
N ALA A 450 -0.47 8.22 4.19
CA ALA A 450 -0.70 8.85 2.89
C ALA A 450 -0.27 10.33 2.84
N ASP A 451 -0.32 11.02 3.98
CA ASP A 451 -0.20 12.47 4.14
C ASP A 451 1.24 12.96 3.91
N TRP A 452 1.38 14.21 3.50
CA TRP A 452 2.62 14.95 3.74
C TRP A 452 2.67 15.38 5.20
N TYR A 453 3.86 15.50 5.80
CA TYR A 453 3.96 16.06 7.13
C TYR A 453 4.05 17.59 7.08
N ASP A 454 3.23 18.23 7.90
CA ASP A 454 3.38 19.62 8.33
C ASP A 454 2.99 19.71 9.81
N ALA A 455 3.81 20.41 10.60
CA ALA A 455 3.63 20.58 12.04
C ALA A 455 2.38 21.41 12.33
N ASP A 456 2.17 22.49 11.56
CA ASP A 456 1.12 23.47 11.79
C ASP A 456 -0.23 23.06 11.16
N TYR A 457 -0.29 21.86 10.53
CA TYR A 457 -1.48 21.39 9.81
C TYR A 457 -2.74 21.34 10.68
N PHE A 458 -2.61 20.99 11.97
CA PHE A 458 -3.76 20.88 12.86
C PHE A 458 -4.40 22.24 13.21
N GLU A 459 -3.73 23.37 12.95
CA GLU A 459 -4.36 24.70 13.04
C GLU A 459 -5.35 24.99 11.90
N ASN A 460 -5.14 24.37 10.73
CA ASN A 460 -5.84 24.67 9.47
C ASN A 460 -6.39 23.40 8.77
N SER A 461 -6.57 22.33 9.55
CA SER A 461 -7.03 21.00 9.14
C SER A 461 -8.47 21.04 8.59
N GLN A 462 -8.83 20.05 7.77
CA GLN A 462 -10.17 19.96 7.17
C GLN A 462 -11.14 19.20 8.09
N ASP A 463 -12.28 19.82 8.41
CA ASP A 463 -13.32 19.25 9.30
C ASP A 463 -13.84 17.86 8.88
N ASN A 464 -13.72 17.46 7.61
CA ASN A 464 -14.29 16.23 7.05
C ASN A 464 -13.28 15.52 6.14
N ASP A 465 -12.98 14.24 6.42
CA ASP A 465 -11.98 13.42 5.72
C ASP A 465 -10.67 14.16 5.37
N PRO A 466 -9.94 14.76 6.35
CA PRO A 466 -8.65 15.39 6.09
C PRO A 466 -7.64 14.42 5.48
N GLN A 467 -6.92 14.93 4.46
CA GLN A 467 -5.96 14.19 3.62
C GLN A 467 -4.51 14.70 3.81
N GLY A 468 -4.27 15.48 4.87
CA GLY A 468 -3.00 16.17 5.09
C GLY A 468 -2.83 17.43 4.22
N PRO A 469 -1.61 18.01 4.21
CA PRO A 469 -1.19 19.06 3.28
C PRO A 469 -1.06 18.53 1.85
N GLU A 470 -1.32 19.38 0.85
CA GLU A 470 -1.22 19.00 -0.57
C GLU A 470 0.23 18.67 -1.02
N SER A 471 1.24 19.20 -0.32
CA SER A 471 2.66 18.98 -0.62
C SER A 471 3.55 19.18 0.61
N GLY A 472 4.66 18.45 0.72
CA GLY A 472 5.69 18.62 1.74
C GLY A 472 7.04 18.07 1.28
N SER A 473 7.99 17.91 2.22
CA SER A 473 9.27 17.22 1.97
C SER A 473 9.35 15.87 2.68
N GLU A 474 8.82 15.78 3.91
CA GLU A 474 8.75 14.55 4.71
C GLU A 474 7.32 13.99 4.72
N ARG A 475 7.17 12.68 4.94
CA ARG A 475 5.88 12.01 5.06
C ARG A 475 5.53 11.79 6.52
N ALA A 476 4.24 11.88 6.84
CA ALA A 476 3.77 11.63 8.20
C ALA A 476 3.93 10.15 8.56
N VAL A 477 4.32 9.88 9.82
CA VAL A 477 4.38 8.55 10.40
C VAL A 477 3.73 8.53 11.79
N ARG A 478 3.14 7.39 12.17
CA ARG A 478 2.46 7.20 13.47
C ARG A 478 2.84 5.89 14.15
N GLY A 479 2.50 5.77 15.44
CA GLY A 479 2.62 4.55 16.24
C GLY A 479 3.81 4.47 17.20
N GLY A 480 4.95 5.09 16.87
CA GLY A 480 6.21 4.84 17.57
C GLY A 480 6.73 3.41 17.31
N SER A 481 7.99 3.12 17.63
CA SER A 481 8.59 1.79 17.36
C SER A 481 9.08 1.06 18.59
N TRP A 482 9.50 -0.20 18.40
CA TRP A 482 10.19 -1.03 19.40
C TRP A 482 11.33 -0.29 20.14
N ALA A 483 11.96 0.69 19.50
CA ALA A 483 13.09 1.44 20.03
C ALA A 483 12.72 2.69 20.86
N HIS A 484 11.46 3.14 20.82
CA HIS A 484 11.04 4.44 21.36
C HIS A 484 10.41 4.34 22.75
N SER A 485 10.53 5.40 23.54
CA SER A 485 9.95 5.54 24.87
C SER A 485 8.42 5.70 24.86
N ALA A 486 7.81 5.60 26.05
CA ALA A 486 6.37 5.66 26.26
C ALA A 486 5.66 6.91 25.68
N GLU A 487 6.39 8.01 25.49
CA GLU A 487 5.84 9.27 24.98
C GLU A 487 5.54 9.24 23.47
N PHE A 488 6.27 8.43 22.68
CA PHE A 488 6.11 8.32 21.23
C PHE A 488 5.05 7.31 20.76
N ILE A 489 4.54 6.47 21.68
CA ILE A 489 3.54 5.43 21.38
C ILE A 489 2.12 5.83 21.79
N ARG A 490 1.89 7.11 22.11
CA ARG A 490 0.56 7.68 22.31
C ARG A 490 -0.16 7.77 20.97
N SER A 491 -1.46 7.53 20.95
CA SER A 491 -2.22 7.49 19.69
C SER A 491 -2.22 8.83 18.93
N ALA A 492 -2.13 9.95 19.63
CA ALA A 492 -2.05 11.30 19.06
C ALA A 492 -0.63 11.78 18.73
N ASN A 493 0.44 11.06 19.10
CA ASN A 493 1.80 11.51 18.81
C ASN A 493 2.12 11.39 17.32
N ARG A 494 2.59 12.50 16.74
CA ARG A 494 2.95 12.61 15.32
C ARG A 494 4.46 12.51 15.17
N SER A 495 4.91 12.08 14.01
CA SER A 495 6.29 12.26 13.58
C SER A 495 6.38 12.21 12.06
N GLN A 496 7.60 12.36 11.54
CA GLN A 496 7.87 12.58 10.14
C GLN A 496 9.19 11.93 9.73
N GLU A 497 9.22 11.38 8.53
CA GLU A 497 10.40 10.71 7.99
C GLU A 497 10.47 10.90 6.47
N ASN A 498 11.68 10.86 5.89
CA ASN A 498 11.86 11.18 4.48
C ASN A 498 11.26 10.08 3.60
N PRO A 499 10.45 10.37 2.57
CA PRO A 499 9.80 9.34 1.75
C PRO A 499 10.74 8.31 1.09
N ASN A 500 12.05 8.58 1.04
CA ASN A 500 13.10 7.67 0.54
C ASN A 500 13.80 6.85 1.64
N SER A 501 13.60 7.19 2.92
CA SER A 501 14.20 6.51 4.06
C SER A 501 13.72 5.06 4.17
N LYS A 502 14.62 4.22 4.67
CA LYS A 502 14.40 2.79 4.94
C LYS A 502 15.08 2.49 6.26
N LEU A 503 14.30 2.14 7.29
CA LEU A 503 14.81 1.98 8.66
C LEU A 503 14.29 0.68 9.30
N ASN A 504 15.05 0.13 10.24
CA ASN A 504 14.69 -1.04 11.06
C ASN A 504 13.61 -0.77 12.14
N ILE A 505 13.09 0.45 12.17
CA ILE A 505 12.04 0.95 13.06
C ILE A 505 10.76 1.36 12.30
N LEU A 506 10.71 1.16 10.98
CA LEU A 506 9.74 1.79 10.09
C LEU A 506 9.16 0.77 9.09
N GLY A 507 7.84 0.61 9.13
CA GLY A 507 7.03 -0.22 8.24
C GLY A 507 5.78 0.54 7.79
N PHE A 508 4.66 -0.17 7.58
CA PHE A 508 3.38 0.44 7.22
C PHE A 508 2.20 -0.51 7.45
N ARG A 509 0.99 0.04 7.61
CA ARG A 509 -0.27 -0.67 7.34
C ARG A 509 -1.01 -0.02 6.16
N ILE A 510 -2.07 -0.66 5.70
CA ILE A 510 -2.85 -0.21 4.54
C ILE A 510 -4.27 0.20 4.93
N GLY A 511 -4.90 1.03 4.11
CA GLY A 511 -6.32 1.40 4.13
C GLY A 511 -7.02 1.01 2.83
N LEU A 512 -8.35 1.02 2.83
CA LEU A 512 -9.20 0.71 1.68
C LEU A 512 -10.38 1.68 1.59
N SER A 513 -10.58 2.26 0.41
CA SER A 513 -11.72 3.13 0.08
C SER A 513 -12.58 2.54 -1.05
N CYS A 514 -13.86 2.88 -1.08
CA CYS A 514 -14.83 2.46 -2.10
C CYS A 514 -15.65 3.66 -2.59
N ASN A 515 -16.10 3.64 -3.85
CA ASN A 515 -16.61 4.85 -4.53
C ASN A 515 -18.13 4.87 -4.71
N ARG A 516 -18.68 6.08 -4.80
CA ARG A 516 -20.13 6.34 -4.90
C ARG A 516 -20.74 6.08 -6.28
N GLN A 517 -19.96 6.17 -7.35
CA GLN A 517 -20.48 5.93 -8.72
C GLN A 517 -20.89 4.47 -8.94
N GLN A 518 -20.28 3.52 -8.23
CA GLN A 518 -20.70 2.11 -8.23
C GLN A 518 -22.04 1.90 -7.50
N LEU A 519 -22.34 2.70 -6.47
CA LEU A 519 -23.61 2.66 -5.74
C LEU A 519 -24.78 3.24 -6.56
N ASP A 520 -24.59 4.41 -7.15
CA ASP A 520 -25.64 5.09 -7.94
C ASP A 520 -26.12 4.20 -9.12
N ALA A 521 -25.20 3.45 -9.74
CA ALA A 521 -25.51 2.49 -10.82
C ALA A 521 -26.28 1.23 -10.38
N MET A 522 -26.39 0.97 -9.08
CA MET A 522 -27.13 -0.18 -8.52
C MET A 522 -28.53 0.21 -8.01
N LEU A 523 -28.73 1.45 -7.58
CA LEU A 523 -29.97 1.92 -6.95
C LEU A 523 -31.17 1.98 -7.91
N GLU A 524 -30.96 2.11 -9.23
CA GLU A 524 -32.06 2.12 -10.22
C GLU A 524 -32.78 0.75 -10.39
N LYS A 525 -32.28 -0.35 -9.79
CA LYS A 525 -32.76 -1.72 -10.10
C LYS A 525 -33.51 -2.48 -9.00
N THR A 526 -33.59 -1.98 -7.77
CA THR A 526 -34.16 -2.76 -6.63
C THR A 526 -35.14 -1.98 -5.76
N ALA A 527 -36.12 -1.32 -6.40
CA ALA A 527 -37.33 -0.85 -5.73
C ALA A 527 -38.41 -1.95 -5.66
N GLY A 528 -38.35 -2.80 -4.63
CA GLY A 528 -39.49 -3.64 -4.21
C GLY A 528 -39.33 -5.16 -4.30
N ALA A 529 -38.75 -5.77 -3.27
CA ALA A 529 -39.01 -7.16 -2.87
C ALA A 529 -38.64 -7.35 -1.38
N GLU A 530 -39.47 -8.04 -0.60
CA GLU A 530 -39.13 -8.45 0.77
C GLU A 530 -38.12 -9.63 0.78
N PRO A 531 -37.34 -9.81 1.87
CA PRO A 531 -36.23 -10.76 1.91
C PRO A 531 -36.70 -12.22 1.78
N THR A 532 -36.55 -12.77 0.57
CA THR A 532 -36.71 -14.21 0.31
C THR A 532 -35.43 -14.95 0.69
N PRO A 533 -35.48 -16.09 1.41
CA PRO A 533 -34.29 -16.83 1.80
C PRO A 533 -33.47 -17.30 0.59
N ILE A 534 -32.15 -17.08 0.63
CA ILE A 534 -31.23 -17.59 -0.39
C ILE A 534 -31.20 -19.12 -0.31
N LYS A 535 -31.83 -19.79 -1.28
CA LYS A 535 -31.67 -21.23 -1.48
C LYS A 535 -30.28 -21.53 -2.03
N THR A 536 -29.63 -22.53 -1.47
CA THR A 536 -28.30 -23.02 -1.88
C THR A 536 -28.36 -23.72 -3.24
N ASN A 537 -28.17 -22.96 -4.32
CA ASN A 537 -27.88 -23.49 -5.66
C ASN A 537 -26.37 -23.52 -5.93
N ALA A 538 -25.62 -24.22 -5.07
CA ALA A 538 -24.31 -24.75 -5.45
C ALA A 538 -24.56 -26.11 -6.12
N GLN A 539 -24.31 -26.23 -7.43
CA GLN A 539 -24.50 -27.48 -8.15
C GLN A 539 -23.40 -28.50 -7.78
N GLU A 540 -23.71 -29.79 -7.85
CA GLU A 540 -22.97 -30.90 -7.21
C GLU A 540 -21.61 -31.25 -7.87
N THR A 541 -20.98 -30.31 -8.59
CA THR A 541 -19.94 -30.60 -9.59
C THR A 541 -18.51 -30.18 -9.23
N GLU A 542 -18.29 -29.42 -8.15
CA GLU A 542 -17.00 -28.73 -7.92
C GLU A 542 -16.02 -29.45 -6.98
N TYR A 543 -16.48 -30.37 -6.13
CA TYR A 543 -15.62 -31.16 -5.26
C TYR A 543 -15.41 -32.58 -5.80
N SER A 544 -14.17 -33.01 -6.02
CA SER A 544 -13.84 -34.40 -6.39
C SER A 544 -13.99 -35.36 -5.22
N GLU A 545 -13.47 -34.96 -4.07
CA GLU A 545 -13.20 -35.84 -2.92
C GLU A 545 -14.48 -36.26 -2.16
N PRO A 546 -14.61 -37.55 -1.77
CA PRO A 546 -15.78 -38.04 -1.02
C PRO A 546 -16.03 -37.27 0.28
N PHE A 547 -14.97 -36.97 1.03
CA PHE A 547 -15.07 -36.29 2.33
C PHE A 547 -15.52 -34.82 2.23
N LEU A 548 -15.27 -34.17 1.08
CA LEU A 548 -15.79 -32.84 0.77
C LEU A 548 -17.24 -32.91 0.29
N LYS A 549 -17.57 -33.84 -0.63
CA LYS A 549 -18.94 -34.08 -1.10
C LYS A 549 -19.93 -34.33 0.03
N LYS A 550 -19.51 -35.04 1.09
CA LYS A 550 -20.36 -35.35 2.25
C LYS A 550 -20.84 -34.11 3.01
N ILE A 551 -20.01 -33.06 3.06
CA ILE A 551 -20.29 -31.80 3.78
C ILE A 551 -20.71 -30.65 2.85
N ALA A 552 -20.53 -30.78 1.53
CA ALA A 552 -20.98 -29.81 0.54
C ALA A 552 -22.49 -29.51 0.70
N GLY A 553 -22.85 -28.22 0.67
CA GLY A 553 -24.22 -27.77 0.92
C GLY A 553 -24.73 -27.89 2.36
N LYS A 554 -23.92 -28.42 3.30
CA LYS A 554 -24.23 -28.53 4.74
C LYS A 554 -23.25 -27.76 5.64
N ALA A 555 -22.01 -27.61 5.21
CA ALA A 555 -21.06 -26.65 5.77
C ALA A 555 -21.40 -25.22 5.33
N GLU A 556 -21.18 -24.25 6.22
CA GLU A 556 -21.32 -22.82 5.93
C GLU A 556 -20.16 -22.29 5.08
N LYS A 557 -18.95 -22.85 5.27
CA LYS A 557 -17.72 -22.56 4.53
C LYS A 557 -16.86 -23.83 4.44
N ILE A 558 -16.09 -23.97 3.36
CA ILE A 558 -15.06 -25.00 3.16
C ILE A 558 -13.83 -24.30 2.55
N TYR A 559 -12.64 -24.50 3.11
CA TYR A 559 -11.38 -23.91 2.63
C TYR A 559 -10.18 -24.78 3.04
N GLN A 560 -8.95 -24.41 2.66
CA GLN A 560 -7.72 -25.00 3.21
C GLN A 560 -7.01 -24.02 4.16
N ASN A 561 -6.40 -24.53 5.23
CA ASN A 561 -5.60 -23.73 6.16
C ASN A 561 -4.14 -23.57 5.69
N GLU A 562 -3.35 -22.85 6.48
CA GLU A 562 -1.93 -22.54 6.19
C GLU A 562 -1.06 -23.81 6.06
N GLN A 563 -1.46 -24.88 6.74
CA GLN A 563 -0.84 -26.21 6.67
C GLN A 563 -1.42 -27.08 5.53
N SER A 564 -2.25 -26.48 4.65
CA SER A 564 -2.94 -27.11 3.51
C SER A 564 -3.97 -28.19 3.85
N PHE A 565 -4.36 -28.35 5.12
CA PHE A 565 -5.47 -29.22 5.50
C PHE A 565 -6.81 -28.53 5.27
N TRP A 566 -7.84 -29.30 4.92
CA TRP A 566 -9.18 -28.76 4.70
C TRP A 566 -9.82 -28.39 6.04
N GLU A 567 -10.39 -27.20 6.13
CA GLU A 567 -11.27 -26.78 7.22
C GLU A 567 -12.70 -26.57 6.70
N ALA A 568 -13.69 -26.85 7.55
CA ALA A 568 -15.10 -26.60 7.27
C ALA A 568 -15.78 -25.97 8.50
N THR A 569 -16.58 -24.92 8.30
CA THR A 569 -17.33 -24.27 9.37
C THR A 569 -18.80 -24.67 9.36
N PHE A 570 -19.37 -24.85 10.54
CA PHE A 570 -20.76 -25.20 10.79
C PHE A 570 -21.36 -24.22 11.83
N LEU A 571 -22.65 -24.41 12.14
CA LEU A 571 -23.45 -23.66 13.12
C LEU A 571 -22.61 -23.11 14.29
N LYS A 572 -22.71 -21.80 14.57
CA LYS A 572 -21.93 -21.10 15.62
C LYS A 572 -20.41 -21.20 15.43
N ASN A 573 -19.94 -21.07 14.19
CA ASN A 573 -18.52 -21.11 13.81
C ASN A 573 -17.79 -22.38 14.28
N ILE A 574 -18.50 -23.49 14.48
CA ILE A 574 -17.91 -24.79 14.78
C ILE A 574 -16.99 -25.17 13.62
N THR A 575 -15.69 -25.03 13.83
CA THR A 575 -14.68 -25.20 12.78
C THR A 575 -14.04 -26.56 12.92
N MET A 576 -14.13 -27.37 11.88
CA MET A 576 -13.61 -28.74 11.84
C MET A 576 -12.45 -28.82 10.84
N ILE A 577 -11.34 -29.47 11.22
CA ILE A 577 -10.19 -29.74 10.35
C ILE A 577 -10.23 -31.22 9.90
N TYR A 578 -9.98 -31.47 8.62
CA TYR A 578 -9.86 -32.80 8.06
C TYR A 578 -8.46 -33.38 8.29
N VAL A 579 -8.38 -34.43 9.11
CA VAL A 579 -7.18 -35.25 9.28
C VAL A 579 -7.22 -36.38 8.24
N PRO A 580 -6.25 -36.45 7.29
CA PRO A 580 -6.25 -37.49 6.25
C PRO A 580 -6.11 -38.91 6.79
N GLU A 581 -6.57 -39.89 6.00
CA GLU A 581 -6.35 -41.30 6.35
C GLU A 581 -4.88 -41.70 6.33
N GLY A 582 -4.55 -42.79 7.02
CA GLY A 582 -3.20 -43.35 7.05
C GLY A 582 -2.76 -43.83 8.42
N GLU A 583 -1.58 -44.44 8.43
CA GLU A 583 -0.95 -45.04 9.60
C GLU A 583 -0.20 -44.01 10.46
N PHE A 584 -0.27 -44.18 11.78
CA PHE A 584 0.63 -43.50 12.72
C PHE A 584 1.10 -44.48 13.80
N THR A 585 2.05 -44.06 14.64
CA THR A 585 2.39 -44.80 15.86
C THR A 585 1.55 -44.23 16.99
N ILE A 586 0.74 -45.07 17.63
CA ILE A 586 -0.03 -44.73 18.83
C ILE A 586 0.72 -45.22 20.08
N GLY A 587 0.67 -44.47 21.17
CA GLY A 587 1.34 -44.77 22.44
C GLY A 587 2.78 -44.27 22.55
N SER A 588 3.27 -44.15 23.79
CA SER A 588 4.59 -43.56 24.08
C SER A 588 5.75 -44.51 23.80
N PRO A 589 6.92 -43.98 23.37
CA PRO A 589 8.15 -44.76 23.20
C PRO A 589 8.53 -45.51 24.47
N SER A 590 9.12 -46.70 24.33
CA SER A 590 9.56 -47.50 25.48
C SER A 590 10.46 -46.70 26.43
N GLN A 591 10.14 -46.72 27.73
CA GLN A 591 10.78 -45.93 28.81
C GLN A 591 10.31 -44.45 28.90
N GLN A 592 9.15 -44.10 28.33
CA GLN A 592 8.51 -42.78 28.47
C GLN A 592 6.99 -42.93 28.64
N GLY A 593 6.38 -42.09 29.49
CA GLY A 593 4.94 -42.12 29.73
C GLY A 593 4.47 -43.22 30.68
N ASP A 594 3.16 -43.31 30.88
CA ASP A 594 2.50 -44.21 31.82
C ASP A 594 2.31 -45.65 31.27
N ASP A 595 2.09 -46.61 32.17
CA ASP A 595 2.05 -48.06 31.89
C ASP A 595 0.91 -48.49 30.93
N ASP A 596 -0.08 -47.62 30.72
CA ASP A 596 -1.23 -47.80 29.83
C ASP A 596 -1.10 -47.06 28.48
N GLU A 597 -0.05 -46.24 28.31
CA GLU A 597 0.39 -45.69 27.03
C GLU A 597 1.24 -46.70 26.23
N HIS A 598 1.37 -47.93 26.74
CA HIS A 598 2.32 -48.94 26.27
C HIS A 598 1.65 -50.24 25.79
N PRO A 599 2.21 -50.89 24.74
CA PRO A 599 3.37 -50.47 23.95
C PRO A 599 3.01 -49.47 22.84
N ALA A 600 3.97 -48.63 22.44
CA ALA A 600 3.89 -47.91 21.18
C ALA A 600 3.80 -48.90 19.99
N HIS A 601 2.77 -48.74 19.15
CA HIS A 601 2.54 -49.64 18.01
C HIS A 601 1.88 -48.92 16.82
N LYS A 602 1.87 -49.55 15.64
CA LYS A 602 1.25 -48.97 14.45
C LYS A 602 -0.26 -49.23 14.41
N VAL A 603 -1.02 -48.19 14.07
CA VAL A 603 -2.44 -48.28 13.74
C VAL A 603 -2.77 -47.40 12.54
N PHE A 604 -3.67 -47.88 11.68
CA PHE A 604 -4.31 -47.13 10.61
C PHE A 604 -5.58 -46.47 11.13
N VAL A 605 -5.72 -45.17 10.90
CA VAL A 605 -6.97 -44.43 11.14
C VAL A 605 -7.42 -43.83 9.82
N ALA A 606 -8.67 -44.11 9.44
CA ALA A 606 -9.34 -43.53 8.28
C ALA A 606 -9.41 -41.99 8.35
N GLY A 607 -9.81 -41.32 7.27
CA GLY A 607 -9.94 -39.86 7.27
C GLY A 607 -11.09 -39.44 8.18
N PHE A 608 -10.97 -38.32 8.89
CA PHE A 608 -12.03 -37.79 9.75
C PHE A 608 -11.92 -36.27 9.87
N TRP A 609 -13.04 -35.64 10.20
CA TRP A 609 -13.09 -34.24 10.58
C TRP A 609 -13.06 -34.16 12.11
N ILE A 610 -12.27 -33.25 12.70
CA ILE A 610 -12.21 -33.01 14.15
C ILE A 610 -12.23 -31.51 14.46
N GLY A 611 -12.81 -31.11 15.59
CA GLY A 611 -12.89 -29.71 16.01
C GLY A 611 -11.50 -29.08 16.09
N ARG A 612 -11.31 -27.93 15.42
CA ARG A 612 -10.10 -27.12 15.50
C ARG A 612 -9.78 -26.73 16.95
N THR A 613 -10.82 -26.55 17.75
CA THR A 613 -10.79 -26.27 19.19
C THR A 613 -11.85 -27.15 19.90
N GLU A 614 -11.83 -27.14 21.22
CA GLU A 614 -12.91 -27.62 22.07
C GLU A 614 -14.22 -26.85 21.81
N VAL A 615 -15.36 -27.43 22.22
CA VAL A 615 -16.67 -26.77 22.11
C VAL A 615 -16.75 -25.64 23.14
N THR A 616 -17.08 -24.44 22.67
CA THR A 616 -17.13 -23.25 23.53
C THR A 616 -18.45 -23.12 24.29
N PHE A 617 -18.47 -22.29 25.33
CA PHE A 617 -19.71 -21.91 25.99
C PHE A 617 -20.74 -21.29 25.02
N GLU A 618 -20.34 -20.43 24.08
CA GLU A 618 -21.27 -19.85 23.09
C GLU A 618 -21.96 -20.94 22.23
N GLN A 619 -21.22 -22.01 21.92
CA GLN A 619 -21.69 -23.15 21.14
C GLN A 619 -22.57 -24.10 21.99
N TYR A 620 -22.23 -24.29 23.26
CA TYR A 620 -22.93 -25.16 24.20
C TYR A 620 -24.21 -24.53 24.77
N ASP A 621 -24.20 -23.22 25.08
CA ASP A 621 -25.36 -22.48 25.57
C ASP A 621 -26.48 -22.41 24.51
N LEU A 622 -26.15 -22.45 23.21
CA LEU A 622 -27.15 -22.61 22.15
C LEU A 622 -27.85 -23.97 22.22
N PHE A 623 -27.11 -25.05 22.45
CA PHE A 623 -27.67 -26.40 22.66
C PHE A 623 -28.59 -26.43 23.88
N CYS A 624 -28.17 -25.86 25.01
CA CYS A 624 -29.01 -25.79 26.20
C CYS A 624 -30.29 -24.99 25.95
N THR A 625 -30.16 -23.78 25.35
CA THR A 625 -31.29 -22.92 24.97
C THR A 625 -32.31 -23.64 24.08
N GLU A 626 -31.85 -24.34 23.04
CA GLU A 626 -32.75 -25.03 22.10
C GLU A 626 -33.33 -26.36 22.62
N THR A 627 -32.69 -26.99 23.60
CA THR A 627 -33.16 -28.26 24.19
C THR A 627 -33.90 -28.08 25.51
N GLY A 628 -33.96 -26.86 26.05
CA GLY A 628 -34.56 -26.57 27.35
C GLY A 628 -33.76 -27.13 28.53
N ARG A 629 -32.44 -27.31 28.35
CA ARG A 629 -31.52 -27.67 29.44
C ARG A 629 -31.02 -26.42 30.15
N GLU A 630 -30.61 -26.58 31.40
CA GLU A 630 -29.86 -25.56 32.12
C GLU A 630 -28.44 -25.44 31.54
N ASN A 631 -27.90 -24.23 31.53
CA ASN A 631 -26.52 -23.97 31.10
C ASN A 631 -25.54 -24.48 32.17
N SER A 632 -24.37 -25.01 31.79
CA SER A 632 -23.37 -25.44 32.78
C SER A 632 -22.67 -24.24 33.44
N GLU A 633 -22.17 -24.44 34.66
CA GLU A 633 -21.45 -23.43 35.44
C GLU A 633 -20.12 -23.02 34.77
N ASP A 634 -19.71 -21.76 34.93
CA ASP A 634 -18.48 -21.18 34.34
C ASP A 634 -17.47 -20.67 35.38
N GLU A 635 -17.66 -21.00 36.66
CA GLU A 635 -16.83 -20.55 37.80
C GLU A 635 -16.72 -19.01 37.92
N GLY A 636 -17.58 -18.24 37.22
CA GLY A 636 -17.41 -16.80 37.05
C GLY A 636 -16.15 -16.39 36.26
N TRP A 637 -15.49 -17.33 35.57
CA TRP A 637 -14.33 -17.06 34.72
C TRP A 637 -14.72 -16.40 33.38
N GLY A 638 -16.01 -16.42 33.05
CA GLY A 638 -16.58 -15.95 31.79
C GLY A 638 -16.98 -17.12 30.87
N ARG A 639 -17.89 -16.82 29.94
CA ARG A 639 -18.50 -17.81 29.02
C ARG A 639 -17.89 -17.68 27.62
N GLU A 640 -18.71 -17.26 26.65
CA GLU A 640 -18.33 -16.94 25.26
C GLU A 640 -17.38 -17.97 24.62
N LYS A 641 -16.11 -17.59 24.42
CA LYS A 641 -15.09 -18.39 23.71
C LYS A 641 -14.29 -19.34 24.59
N ARG A 642 -14.50 -19.38 25.91
CA ARG A 642 -13.87 -20.40 26.77
C ARG A 642 -14.48 -21.78 26.48
N PRO A 643 -13.73 -22.89 26.65
CA PRO A 643 -14.27 -24.23 26.51
C PRO A 643 -15.40 -24.43 27.52
N ALA A 644 -16.47 -25.11 27.11
CA ALA A 644 -17.59 -25.43 28.00
C ALA A 644 -17.15 -26.45 29.06
N ILE A 645 -17.12 -26.02 30.32
CA ILE A 645 -16.78 -26.85 31.49
C ILE A 645 -18.03 -27.31 32.25
N TYR A 646 -17.85 -28.21 33.23
CA TYR A 646 -18.92 -28.94 33.93
C TYR A 646 -19.84 -29.77 33.02
N VAL A 647 -19.36 -30.10 31.82
CA VAL A 647 -20.03 -30.98 30.86
C VAL A 647 -19.67 -32.44 31.19
N SER A 648 -20.67 -33.32 31.33
CA SER A 648 -20.43 -34.77 31.48
C SER A 648 -20.32 -35.45 30.12
N TRP A 649 -19.73 -36.65 30.07
CA TRP A 649 -19.66 -37.45 28.84
C TRP A 649 -21.03 -37.64 28.18
N ASN A 650 -22.08 -37.77 29.00
CA ASN A 650 -23.46 -37.92 28.55
C ASN A 650 -24.00 -36.66 27.86
N ASP A 651 -23.69 -35.45 28.37
CA ASP A 651 -24.11 -34.22 27.69
C ASP A 651 -23.28 -33.96 26.43
N ALA A 652 -21.98 -34.26 26.46
CA ALA A 652 -21.10 -34.13 25.30
C ALA A 652 -21.58 -35.02 24.13
N ARG A 653 -22.04 -36.25 24.44
CA ARG A 653 -22.77 -37.12 23.49
C ARG A 653 -24.08 -36.50 23.01
N ASP A 654 -24.90 -35.98 23.93
CA ASP A 654 -26.23 -35.44 23.58
C ASP A 654 -26.15 -34.16 22.75
N TYR A 655 -25.12 -33.35 22.98
CA TYR A 655 -24.72 -32.21 22.15
C TYR A 655 -24.39 -32.68 20.72
N CYS A 656 -23.56 -33.72 20.57
CA CYS A 656 -23.24 -34.29 19.27
C CYS A 656 -24.49 -34.83 18.55
N ALA A 657 -25.44 -35.41 19.28
CA ALA A 657 -26.71 -35.90 18.74
C ALA A 657 -27.65 -34.76 18.31
N TRP A 658 -27.72 -33.66 19.07
CA TRP A 658 -28.43 -32.43 18.68
C TRP A 658 -27.82 -31.79 17.43
N LEU A 659 -26.50 -31.62 17.40
CA LEU A 659 -25.79 -31.04 16.24
C LEU A 659 -25.95 -31.92 15.00
N THR A 660 -25.96 -33.25 15.17
CA THR A 660 -26.28 -34.21 14.11
C THR A 660 -27.69 -34.01 13.55
N LYS A 661 -28.70 -33.85 14.43
CA LYS A 661 -30.08 -33.57 14.04
C LYS A 661 -30.23 -32.21 13.35
N LYS A 662 -29.43 -31.22 13.72
CA LYS A 662 -29.42 -29.85 13.15
C LYS A 662 -28.80 -29.77 11.76
N THR A 663 -27.70 -30.51 11.53
CA THR A 663 -26.89 -30.41 10.31
C THR A 663 -27.14 -31.52 9.28
N GLY A 664 -27.70 -32.65 9.70
CA GLY A 664 -27.76 -33.84 8.84
C GLY A 664 -26.37 -34.44 8.56
N LEU A 665 -25.41 -34.21 9.45
CA LEU A 665 -24.04 -34.75 9.44
C LEU A 665 -23.79 -35.50 10.76
N LYS A 666 -23.09 -36.64 10.72
CA LYS A 666 -22.89 -37.50 11.90
C LYS A 666 -21.77 -36.98 12.79
N PHE A 667 -22.09 -35.99 13.63
CA PHE A 667 -21.22 -35.50 14.70
C PHE A 667 -21.22 -36.47 15.89
N ARG A 668 -20.07 -36.59 16.55
CA ARG A 668 -19.78 -37.47 17.69
C ARG A 668 -18.57 -36.95 18.45
N LEU A 669 -18.20 -37.62 19.53
CA LEU A 669 -16.85 -37.47 20.10
C LEU A 669 -15.81 -38.18 19.19
N PRO A 670 -14.54 -37.72 19.16
CA PRO A 670 -13.45 -38.46 18.53
C PRO A 670 -13.26 -39.82 19.22
N SER A 671 -12.66 -40.78 18.51
CA SER A 671 -12.05 -41.92 19.20
C SER A 671 -10.67 -41.57 19.74
N GLU A 672 -10.16 -42.36 20.69
CA GLU A 672 -8.84 -42.14 21.32
C GLU A 672 -7.72 -42.07 20.28
N ALA A 673 -7.74 -42.95 19.28
CA ALA A 673 -6.75 -42.97 18.21
C ALA A 673 -6.94 -41.86 17.16
N GLU A 674 -8.16 -41.36 16.97
CA GLU A 674 -8.40 -40.16 16.17
C GLU A 674 -7.85 -38.92 16.89
N TRP A 675 -8.13 -38.79 18.19
CA TRP A 675 -7.63 -37.69 19.01
C TRP A 675 -6.09 -37.69 19.08
N GLU A 676 -5.46 -38.84 19.36
CA GLU A 676 -4.00 -38.92 19.41
C GLU A 676 -3.37 -38.68 18.03
N LYS A 677 -3.97 -39.17 16.94
CA LYS A 677 -3.53 -38.85 15.57
C LYS A 677 -3.68 -37.38 15.22
N ALA A 678 -4.69 -36.70 15.76
CA ALA A 678 -4.89 -35.27 15.61
C ALA A 678 -3.88 -34.44 16.43
N ALA A 679 -3.43 -34.96 17.58
CA ALA A 679 -2.47 -34.31 18.47
C ALA A 679 -1.00 -34.50 18.03
N ARG A 680 -0.61 -35.74 17.69
CA ARG A 680 0.73 -36.36 17.55
C ARG A 680 1.99 -35.50 17.26
N ASP A 681 3.12 -36.19 17.41
CA ASP A 681 4.38 -35.69 17.97
C ASP A 681 4.25 -35.58 19.51
N TYR A 682 5.37 -35.47 20.25
CA TYR A 682 5.37 -35.74 21.71
C TYR A 682 4.47 -34.78 22.51
N TYR A 683 4.53 -33.49 22.16
CA TYR A 683 3.45 -32.52 22.34
C TYR A 683 2.95 -32.11 20.93
N PRO A 684 1.80 -31.43 20.79
CA PRO A 684 1.28 -31.05 19.47
C PRO A 684 2.22 -30.16 18.64
N TRP A 685 2.96 -29.27 19.29
CA TRP A 685 3.98 -28.43 18.65
C TRP A 685 5.34 -29.13 18.44
N GLY A 686 5.43 -30.44 18.67
CA GLY A 686 6.65 -31.23 18.54
C GLY A 686 7.29 -31.63 19.88
N ASN A 687 8.62 -31.79 19.86
CA ASN A 687 9.38 -32.37 20.98
C ASN A 687 10.00 -31.34 21.94
N THR A 688 9.66 -30.06 21.82
CA THR A 688 10.13 -29.00 22.73
C THR A 688 9.31 -28.96 24.02
N LEU A 689 9.97 -28.70 25.15
CA LEU A 689 9.29 -28.65 26.45
C LEU A 689 8.16 -27.59 26.49
N PRO A 690 7.06 -27.84 27.22
CA PRO A 690 5.93 -26.93 27.26
C PRO A 690 6.28 -25.57 27.87
N ALA A 691 5.71 -24.51 27.32
CA ALA A 691 5.85 -23.14 27.80
C ALA A 691 4.49 -22.44 27.81
N ALA A 692 4.33 -21.42 28.65
CA ALA A 692 3.05 -20.69 28.79
C ALA A 692 2.59 -19.92 27.53
N ALA A 693 3.40 -19.91 26.45
CA ALA A 693 3.03 -19.40 25.13
C ALA A 693 2.55 -20.50 24.14
N LEU A 694 2.55 -21.77 24.58
CA LEU A 694 2.19 -22.96 23.79
C LEU A 694 0.95 -23.68 24.35
N ALA A 695 0.67 -23.57 25.65
CA ALA A 695 -0.51 -24.17 26.28
C ALA A 695 -0.90 -23.44 27.58
N ASN A 696 -2.17 -23.57 27.97
CA ASN A 696 -2.62 -23.30 29.34
C ASN A 696 -2.48 -24.59 30.18
N PHE A 697 -1.50 -24.63 31.08
CA PHE A 697 -1.20 -25.77 31.93
C PHE A 697 -0.47 -25.29 33.20
N ASN A 698 -0.26 -26.20 34.15
CA ASN A 698 0.41 -25.97 35.44
C ASN A 698 -0.11 -24.73 36.19
N LYS A 699 -1.44 -24.52 36.09
CA LYS A 699 -2.18 -23.39 36.67
C LYS A 699 -1.69 -22.02 36.21
N ASN A 700 -1.01 -21.94 35.05
CA ASN A 700 -0.36 -20.70 34.56
C ASN A 700 -1.33 -19.52 34.38
N SER A 701 -2.61 -19.80 34.12
CA SER A 701 -3.69 -18.81 33.97
C SER A 701 -4.75 -18.88 35.08
N MET A 702 -4.55 -19.74 36.09
CA MET A 702 -5.46 -20.05 37.22
C MET A 702 -6.92 -20.42 36.88
N THR A 703 -7.25 -20.51 35.59
CA THR A 703 -8.55 -20.71 34.95
C THR A 703 -8.28 -21.33 33.56
N THR A 704 -9.31 -21.70 32.80
CA THR A 704 -9.18 -22.00 31.36
C THR A 704 -8.69 -20.77 30.55
N SER A 705 -8.51 -20.91 29.24
CA SER A 705 -8.32 -19.81 28.30
C SER A 705 -9.43 -19.81 27.24
N PRO A 706 -9.74 -18.67 26.60
CA PRO A 706 -10.51 -18.65 25.36
C PRO A 706 -9.84 -19.57 24.33
N VAL A 707 -10.62 -20.37 23.60
CA VAL A 707 -10.06 -21.31 22.63
C VAL A 707 -9.36 -20.57 21.48
N GLY A 708 -8.30 -21.17 20.94
CA GLY A 708 -7.40 -20.58 19.96
C GLY A 708 -6.35 -19.63 20.56
N SER A 709 -6.24 -19.50 21.89
CA SER A 709 -5.29 -18.60 22.56
C SER A 709 -3.82 -18.97 22.33
N TYR A 710 -3.52 -20.23 21.98
CA TYR A 710 -2.14 -20.72 21.80
C TYR A 710 -1.89 -21.19 20.35
N PRO A 711 -1.91 -20.30 19.35
CA PRO A 711 -1.76 -20.70 17.94
C PRO A 711 -0.39 -21.33 17.64
N LYS A 712 0.64 -21.00 18.41
CA LYS A 712 1.98 -21.60 18.33
C LYS A 712 2.05 -23.00 18.99
N GLY A 713 1.01 -23.41 19.71
CA GLY A 713 0.82 -24.74 20.27
C GLY A 713 -0.05 -25.67 19.41
N ALA A 714 -0.39 -25.27 18.18
CA ALA A 714 -1.18 -26.10 17.28
C ALA A 714 -0.45 -27.40 16.89
N SER A 715 -1.23 -28.47 16.65
CA SER A 715 -0.73 -29.74 16.13
C SER A 715 -0.21 -29.63 14.69
N PRO A 716 0.45 -30.67 14.13
CA PRO A 716 0.91 -30.66 12.74
C PRO A 716 -0.21 -30.51 11.70
N TYR A 717 -1.48 -30.60 12.12
CA TYR A 717 -2.68 -30.42 11.30
C TYR A 717 -3.32 -29.02 11.40
N GLY A 718 -2.77 -28.14 12.26
CA GLY A 718 -3.33 -26.83 12.57
C GLY A 718 -4.40 -26.84 13.68
N ILE A 719 -4.58 -27.98 14.37
CA ILE A 719 -5.59 -28.14 15.42
C ILE A 719 -5.05 -27.56 16.72
N GLN A 720 -5.82 -26.67 17.35
CA GLN A 720 -5.42 -25.85 18.49
C GLN A 720 -5.91 -26.45 19.82
N ASP A 721 -5.19 -26.11 20.89
CA ASP A 721 -5.51 -26.47 22.28
C ASP A 721 -5.62 -28.00 22.52
N MET A 722 -4.91 -28.81 21.73
CA MET A 722 -4.78 -30.28 21.91
C MET A 722 -3.91 -30.67 23.12
N ALA A 723 -3.51 -29.70 23.95
CA ALA A 723 -2.64 -29.87 25.10
C ALA A 723 -2.92 -28.77 26.14
N GLY A 724 -3.35 -29.15 27.33
CA GLY A 724 -3.83 -28.24 28.37
C GLY A 724 -5.23 -27.69 28.09
N ASN A 725 -5.54 -26.55 28.71
CA ASN A 725 -6.86 -25.93 28.75
C ASN A 725 -7.92 -26.79 29.48
N VAL A 726 -8.45 -27.85 28.87
CA VAL A 726 -9.38 -28.81 29.49
C VAL A 726 -9.09 -30.24 29.04
N TRP A 727 -9.30 -31.20 29.95
CA TRP A 727 -9.44 -32.61 29.59
C TRP A 727 -10.65 -32.79 28.67
N GLU A 728 -10.45 -33.44 27.53
CA GLU A 728 -11.49 -33.65 26.52
C GLU A 728 -12.13 -35.04 26.63
N TRP A 729 -13.46 -35.11 26.69
CA TRP A 729 -14.20 -36.36 26.59
C TRP A 729 -14.03 -37.07 25.23
N ILE A 730 -13.63 -38.34 25.28
CA ILE A 730 -13.45 -39.21 24.11
C ILE A 730 -14.61 -40.22 24.01
N GLY A 731 -14.91 -40.72 22.80
CA GLY A 731 -16.01 -41.65 22.53
C GLY A 731 -15.82 -43.07 23.10
N ASP A 732 -14.62 -43.43 23.52
CA ASP A 732 -14.21 -44.77 23.97
C ASP A 732 -14.47 -45.02 25.46
N TRP A 733 -14.55 -46.30 25.85
CA TRP A 733 -14.44 -46.70 27.25
C TRP A 733 -12.97 -46.91 27.58
N TYR A 734 -12.55 -46.53 28.79
CA TYR A 734 -11.17 -46.71 29.24
C TYR A 734 -10.88 -48.16 29.60
N ASP A 735 -9.68 -48.61 29.23
CA ASP A 735 -9.02 -49.82 29.67
C ASP A 735 -7.51 -49.59 29.59
N SER A 736 -6.81 -49.85 30.70
CA SER A 736 -5.36 -49.68 30.81
C SER A 736 -4.57 -50.76 30.05
N GLY A 737 -5.20 -51.90 29.78
CA GLY A 737 -4.66 -52.96 28.91
C GLY A 737 -4.90 -52.75 27.41
N PHE A 738 -5.64 -51.70 27.02
CA PHE A 738 -6.14 -51.57 25.65
C PHE A 738 -5.03 -51.53 24.60
N TYR A 739 -3.98 -50.72 24.80
CA TYR A 739 -2.87 -50.55 23.82
C TYR A 739 -2.05 -51.83 23.59
N ARG A 740 -2.22 -52.86 24.44
CA ARG A 740 -1.58 -54.18 24.31
C ARG A 740 -2.34 -55.10 23.35
N ASN A 741 -3.59 -54.78 23.01
CA ASN A 741 -4.52 -55.62 22.24
C ASN A 741 -5.34 -54.84 21.19
N SER A 742 -5.11 -53.54 21.03
CA SER A 742 -5.85 -52.66 20.13
C SER A 742 -5.73 -53.10 18.66
N PRO A 743 -6.83 -53.13 17.89
CA PRO A 743 -6.82 -53.62 16.52
C PRO A 743 -6.17 -52.59 15.59
N PHE A 744 -5.38 -53.08 14.62
CA PHE A 744 -4.61 -52.23 13.71
C PHE A 744 -5.46 -51.17 12.95
N LYS A 745 -6.69 -51.49 12.54
CA LYS A 745 -7.51 -50.58 11.70
C LYS A 745 -8.67 -49.97 12.49
N ASN A 746 -8.68 -48.65 12.56
CA ASN A 746 -9.67 -47.82 13.27
C ASN A 746 -9.94 -48.34 14.70
N PRO A 747 -8.91 -48.44 15.56
CA PRO A 747 -9.09 -48.89 16.94
C PRO A 747 -10.11 -48.04 17.69
N GLN A 748 -10.98 -48.77 18.39
CA GLN A 748 -11.96 -48.28 19.36
C GLN A 748 -11.83 -49.14 20.61
N GLY A 749 -11.98 -48.53 21.78
CA GLY A 749 -11.88 -49.16 23.08
C GLY A 749 -12.93 -50.26 23.31
N PRO A 750 -12.90 -50.93 24.48
CA PRO A 750 -13.87 -51.95 24.82
C PRO A 750 -15.31 -51.45 24.70
N LYS A 751 -16.25 -52.35 24.37
CA LYS A 751 -17.66 -52.00 24.14
C LYS A 751 -18.41 -51.48 25.39
N SER A 752 -17.82 -51.69 26.56
CA SER A 752 -18.34 -51.32 27.87
C SER A 752 -17.17 -51.21 28.87
N GLY A 753 -17.26 -50.25 29.79
CA GLY A 753 -16.33 -50.09 30.91
C GLY A 753 -17.00 -49.33 32.07
N SER A 754 -16.24 -49.01 33.11
CA SER A 754 -16.70 -48.16 34.22
C SER A 754 -16.42 -46.68 34.00
N ALA A 755 -15.36 -46.35 33.26
CA ALA A 755 -14.88 -44.98 33.05
C ALA A 755 -14.64 -44.68 31.56
N ARG A 756 -14.66 -43.39 31.22
CA ARG A 756 -14.46 -42.88 29.86
C ARG A 756 -13.07 -42.28 29.71
N VAL A 757 -12.46 -42.48 28.55
CA VAL A 757 -11.17 -41.89 28.22
C VAL A 757 -11.30 -40.36 28.18
N VAL A 758 -10.33 -39.67 28.77
CA VAL A 758 -10.11 -38.23 28.60
C VAL A 758 -8.68 -37.94 28.18
N ARG A 759 -8.47 -36.95 27.32
CA ARG A 759 -7.15 -36.61 26.74
C ARG A 759 -6.85 -35.11 26.80
N GLY A 760 -5.59 -34.74 26.53
CA GLY A 760 -5.11 -33.35 26.43
C GLY A 760 -4.52 -32.78 27.72
N GLY A 761 -4.97 -33.21 28.90
CA GLY A 761 -4.67 -32.53 30.16
C GLY A 761 -5.40 -31.19 30.29
N SER A 762 -5.43 -30.60 31.49
CA SER A 762 -6.15 -29.33 31.73
C SER A 762 -5.24 -28.17 32.12
N TRP A 763 -5.82 -26.97 32.20
CA TRP A 763 -5.20 -25.77 32.79
C TRP A 763 -4.54 -26.02 34.15
N ALA A 764 -5.04 -27.00 34.93
CA ALA A 764 -4.58 -27.29 36.27
C ALA A 764 -3.47 -28.36 36.36
N ASN A 765 -3.24 -29.16 35.31
CA ASN A 765 -2.27 -30.25 35.28
C ASN A 765 -0.88 -29.77 34.83
N ASP A 766 0.19 -30.40 35.32
CA ASP A 766 1.56 -30.09 34.87
C ASP A 766 1.89 -30.68 33.47
N SER A 767 3.15 -30.54 33.06
CA SER A 767 3.65 -30.94 31.74
C SER A 767 3.55 -32.44 31.43
N GLU A 768 3.46 -33.32 32.43
CA GLU A 768 3.47 -34.77 32.21
C GLU A 768 2.11 -35.28 31.71
N PHE A 769 1.02 -34.57 31.97
CA PHE A 769 -0.35 -34.92 31.55
C PHE A 769 -0.76 -34.36 30.18
N ILE A 770 -0.02 -33.37 29.66
CA ILE A 770 -0.36 -32.69 28.38
C ILE A 770 0.39 -33.25 27.16
N ARG A 771 1.05 -34.41 27.31
CA ARG A 771 1.70 -35.14 26.22
C ARG A 771 0.64 -35.77 25.31
N SER A 772 0.85 -35.77 24.01
CA SER A 772 -0.12 -36.29 23.02
C SER A 772 -0.53 -37.75 23.27
N ALA A 773 0.39 -38.56 23.78
CA ALA A 773 0.16 -39.97 24.09
C ALA A 773 -0.40 -40.24 25.50
N ASN A 774 -0.46 -39.23 26.39
CA ASN A 774 -0.95 -39.45 27.76
C ASN A 774 -2.45 -39.76 27.78
N ARG A 775 -2.82 -40.72 28.63
CA ARG A 775 -4.17 -41.27 28.75
C ARG A 775 -4.65 -41.03 30.18
N SER A 776 -5.92 -40.67 30.33
CA SER A 776 -6.56 -40.57 31.63
C SER A 776 -8.03 -40.99 31.52
N GLN A 777 -8.70 -41.13 32.66
CA GLN A 777 -10.03 -41.68 32.76
C GLN A 777 -10.87 -41.01 33.84
N GLU A 778 -12.15 -40.82 33.54
CA GLU A 778 -13.14 -40.19 34.43
C GLU A 778 -14.49 -40.92 34.37
N ASP A 779 -15.30 -40.81 35.42
CA ASP A 779 -16.65 -41.39 35.44
C ASP A 779 -17.52 -40.68 34.38
N PRO A 780 -18.30 -41.38 33.53
CA PRO A 780 -19.17 -40.75 32.53
C PRO A 780 -20.23 -39.76 33.09
N ALA A 781 -20.44 -39.72 34.41
CA ALA A 781 -21.26 -38.73 35.12
C ALA A 781 -20.46 -37.56 35.74
N SER A 782 -19.12 -37.61 35.77
CA SER A 782 -18.26 -36.53 36.26
C SER A 782 -18.57 -35.20 35.56
N ARG A 783 -18.58 -34.12 36.34
CA ARG A 783 -18.66 -32.74 35.87
C ARG A 783 -17.62 -31.94 36.66
N LEU A 784 -16.58 -31.44 36.01
CA LEU A 784 -15.48 -30.70 36.65
C LEU A 784 -15.15 -29.43 35.86
N ASN A 785 -14.57 -28.45 36.54
CA ASN A 785 -14.01 -27.21 35.95
C ASN A 785 -12.73 -27.44 35.09
N ILE A 786 -12.33 -28.69 34.95
CA ILE A 786 -11.23 -29.18 34.10
C ILE A 786 -11.71 -30.08 32.96
N LEU A 787 -13.00 -30.39 32.86
CA LEU A 787 -13.58 -31.31 31.85
C LEU A 787 -14.42 -30.56 30.82
N GLY A 788 -14.02 -30.69 29.55
CA GLY A 788 -14.75 -30.23 28.36
C GLY A 788 -14.77 -31.31 27.29
N PHE A 789 -14.98 -30.93 26.02
CA PHE A 789 -15.00 -31.89 24.90
C PHE A 789 -14.77 -31.24 23.54
N ARG A 790 -14.37 -32.06 22.58
CA ARG A 790 -14.15 -31.70 21.16
C ARG A 790 -15.02 -32.58 20.27
N LEU A 791 -15.37 -32.08 19.09
CA LEU A 791 -16.20 -32.78 18.13
C LEU A 791 -15.36 -33.60 17.15
N ALA A 792 -15.93 -34.69 16.65
CA ALA A 792 -15.51 -35.39 15.45
C ALA A 792 -16.70 -35.64 14.51
N LEU A 793 -16.42 -35.79 13.23
CA LEU A 793 -17.40 -36.04 12.16
C LEU A 793 -16.81 -37.03 11.14
N ASP A 794 -17.55 -38.10 10.85
CA ASP A 794 -17.14 -39.14 9.91
C ASP A 794 -16.99 -38.59 8.48
N SER A 795 -15.88 -38.90 7.81
CA SER A 795 -15.58 -38.46 6.43
C SER A 795 -16.38 -39.18 5.34
N ASN A 796 -16.68 -40.46 5.54
CA ASN A 796 -17.44 -41.35 4.64
C ASN A 796 -18.82 -41.62 5.23
#